data_AF-A0A6V8LK42-F1
#
_entry.id   AF-A0A6V8LK42-F1
#
_cell.length_a   1.000
_cell.length_b   1.000
_cell.length_c   1.000
_cell.angle_alpha   90.00
_cell.angle_beta   90.00
_cell.angle_gamma   90.00
#
_symmetry.space_group_name_H-M   'P 1'
#
loop_
_entity.id
_entity.type
_entity.pdbx_description
1 polymer ?
#
loop_
_entity_poly.entity_id
_entity_poly.type
_entity_poly.pdbx_seq_one_letter_code
_entity_poly.pdbx_strand_id
1 'polypeptide(L)'
;MSARRWSRLRRLALEAVGAAILTVAVCWAILALLAGDSTATGLIGRFLGADLGGTAAAVAASLGVPLDWSVAGLDGRLYPVTLLLSGSPLALLVAGPLVGAVVLGARTRKELTADGAAVAAGTYAVALAGFVAAGGALAADPLVHLAAPALLVAGAAAVWALVGILIAGTFRLSRAAVVAAVVAAGALIAVPASAEPPPGDRVKPFGGDASQPRIGYKRAGVSAELTKLRAEQGGEPLVANDPWRGTPSMVGTRSKVTGGVPGWLRQHAGLFGLADPVGSLRSVKEERDRTGERHLWYEQHVGGVPVYGSKVGIHLDPTGQYVEFVTNGAEPALDVASTQATVAAGDALRTARLAMPNGRLVEPAKLYLLPAAAAPNRATPTVLAWHVWLSDLDSGVSNAYFVDARDGRLVYALPKAAHAKERLIYDANKLTELPVLPKRSEGEGATGIEDVDDAYDYLGATYDYYNSAFGRDSYDGKGGKLRAFVRVRNKKDEPMRNAAFIPDDIDTMVFGEGLTKVDVVAHELTHGVTFNSAGLWYMYQSGALNESFSDIFGEKVEHHATGAVDWLVGAQIPGGALRSMADPTLYGDPAHYSDFESSCSDWGGVHTNSGIQNKAFYLLSQQIGITKAAAIAYRTLTTYLGERARFTDSRVGFIESANKLYGKGSTEAKETAAAWTAVGVDGVYEQPRQDCACFADESLAGSGLDGLDPLGPGVDAVLAALLHVRDLFSSARTPALAYYEVVYVTYGQRAIELMSTDDELRKRTAHAVQTLEPALRTVGTADGDSTVVTQAMLDELRDLFTDYAAADVAAGGGGFAERIGQELDRAAFDQMAGKTVNQALAFLDTRVG
;
A
#
# COMPACT_ATOMS: atom_id res chain seq x y z
N MET A 1 -40.20 -5.01 50.38
CA MET A 1 -39.56 -4.05 49.43
C MET A 1 -40.38 -2.77 49.42
N SER A 2 -39.78 -1.60 49.69
CA SER A 2 -40.52 -0.36 49.97
C SER A 2 -41.00 0.39 48.73
N ALA A 3 -42.10 1.15 48.87
CA ALA A 3 -42.78 1.94 47.85
C ALA A 3 -41.88 2.96 47.11
N ARG A 4 -40.70 3.31 47.65
CA ARG A 4 -39.71 4.18 47.00
C ARG A 4 -38.96 3.51 45.84
N ARG A 5 -38.96 2.17 45.75
CA ARG A 5 -38.34 1.45 44.62
C ARG A 5 -39.28 1.34 43.40
N TRP A 6 -40.60 1.36 43.61
CA TRP A 6 -41.60 1.30 42.55
C TRP A 6 -41.75 2.62 41.77
N SER A 7 -41.57 3.77 42.42
CA SER A 7 -41.65 5.07 41.74
C SER A 7 -40.45 5.35 40.82
N ARG A 8 -39.24 4.87 41.17
CA ARG A 8 -38.05 4.96 40.29
C ARG A 8 -38.16 4.04 39.07
N LEU A 9 -38.70 2.84 39.24
CA LEU A 9 -38.91 1.90 38.12
C LEU A 9 -39.99 2.38 37.14
N ARG A 10 -41.05 3.02 37.64
CA ARG A 10 -42.11 3.59 36.78
C ARG A 10 -41.63 4.80 35.98
N ARG A 11 -40.73 5.62 36.53
CA ARG A 11 -40.11 6.76 35.84
C ARG A 11 -39.17 6.31 34.72
N LEU A 12 -38.30 5.33 35.01
CA LEU A 12 -37.41 4.73 34.02
C LEU A 12 -38.16 4.00 32.90
N ALA A 13 -39.29 3.36 33.22
CA ALA A 13 -40.14 2.71 32.21
C ALA A 13 -40.84 3.73 31.29
N LEU A 14 -41.26 4.88 31.82
CA LEU A 14 -41.84 5.97 31.01
C LEU A 14 -40.80 6.67 30.13
N GLU A 15 -39.58 6.87 30.64
CA GLU A 15 -38.45 7.44 29.87
C GLU A 15 -38.00 6.50 28.74
N ALA A 16 -37.97 5.18 28.98
CA ALA A 16 -37.60 4.18 27.97
C ALA A 16 -38.68 3.99 26.88
N VAL A 17 -39.97 4.05 27.25
CA VAL A 17 -41.07 4.02 26.27
C VAL A 17 -41.10 5.30 25.44
N GLY A 18 -40.81 6.46 26.04
CA GLY A 18 -40.64 7.72 25.33
C GLY A 18 -39.50 7.68 24.32
N ALA A 19 -38.34 7.13 24.70
CA ALA A 19 -37.19 6.99 23.81
C ALA A 19 -37.47 6.05 22.62
N ALA A 20 -38.14 4.91 22.85
CA ALA A 20 -38.47 3.95 21.79
C ALA A 20 -39.48 4.52 20.78
N ILE A 21 -40.49 5.26 21.25
CA ILE A 21 -41.47 5.94 20.37
C ILE A 21 -40.77 7.03 19.56
N LEU A 22 -39.83 7.77 20.17
CA LEU A 22 -39.05 8.81 19.49
C LEU A 22 -38.16 8.21 18.39
N THR A 23 -37.49 7.09 18.65
CA THR A 23 -36.64 6.40 17.66
C THR A 23 -37.47 5.87 16.48
N VAL A 24 -38.62 5.26 16.73
CA VAL A 24 -39.51 4.77 15.66
C VAL A 24 -40.08 5.94 14.85
N ALA A 25 -40.47 7.05 15.49
CA ALA A 25 -40.94 8.24 14.80
C ALA A 25 -39.85 8.89 13.93
N VAL A 26 -38.59 8.90 14.39
CA VAL A 26 -37.44 9.42 13.63
C VAL A 26 -37.08 8.51 12.45
N CYS A 27 -37.07 7.18 12.63
CA CYS A 27 -36.85 6.24 11.54
C CYS A 27 -37.96 6.32 10.49
N TRP A 28 -39.22 6.47 10.91
CA TRP A 28 -40.35 6.63 10.00
C TRP A 28 -40.33 7.98 9.26
N ALA A 29 -39.90 9.06 9.93
CA ALA A 29 -39.71 10.37 9.31
C ALA A 29 -38.58 10.38 8.27
N ILE A 30 -37.47 9.69 8.53
CA ILE A 30 -36.37 9.51 7.57
C ILE A 30 -36.85 8.72 6.35
N LEU A 31 -37.63 7.65 6.55
CA LEU A 31 -38.21 6.86 5.46
C LEU A 31 -39.23 7.67 4.64
N ALA A 32 -40.05 8.50 5.27
CA ALA A 32 -41.01 9.37 4.58
C ALA A 32 -40.33 10.52 3.80
N LEU A 33 -39.23 11.08 4.33
CA LEU A 33 -38.39 12.08 3.66
C LEU A 33 -37.66 11.50 2.44
N LEU A 34 -37.16 10.28 2.54
CA LEU A 34 -36.52 9.56 1.43
C LEU A 34 -37.54 9.12 0.35
N ALA A 35 -38.81 8.94 0.73
CA ALA A 35 -39.91 8.62 -0.19
C ALA A 35 -40.55 9.85 -0.87
N GLY A 36 -40.15 11.08 -0.50
CA GLY A 36 -40.60 12.31 -1.16
C GLY A 36 -42.05 12.73 -0.87
N ASP A 37 -42.68 12.21 0.19
CA ASP A 37 -44.09 12.47 0.49
C ASP A 37 -44.26 13.77 1.32
N SER A 38 -44.80 14.82 0.68
CA SER A 38 -44.90 16.17 1.25
C SER A 38 -46.04 16.35 2.26
N THR A 39 -46.83 15.31 2.51
CA THR A 39 -47.94 15.33 3.49
C THR A 39 -47.48 15.07 4.93
N ALA A 40 -46.28 14.52 5.14
CA ALA A 40 -45.74 14.15 6.46
C ALA A 40 -45.24 15.35 7.30
N THR A 41 -44.86 16.46 6.68
CA THR A 41 -44.33 17.66 7.37
C THR A 41 -45.39 18.37 8.24
N GLY A 42 -46.67 18.29 7.85
CA GLY A 42 -47.78 18.90 8.60
C GLY A 42 -48.19 18.15 9.87
N LEU A 43 -47.96 16.83 9.94
CA LEU A 43 -48.32 15.99 11.09
C LEU A 43 -47.23 16.05 12.19
N ILE A 44 -45.96 16.13 11.78
CA ILE A 44 -44.80 16.17 12.67
C ILE A 44 -44.74 17.49 13.44
N GLY A 45 -45.08 18.61 12.80
CA GLY A 45 -45.16 19.92 13.45
C GLY A 45 -46.24 20.03 14.54
N ARG A 46 -47.27 19.18 14.50
CA ARG A 46 -48.35 19.15 15.52
C ARG A 46 -48.06 18.23 16.70
N PHE A 47 -47.18 17.23 16.54
CA PHE A 47 -46.88 16.25 17.59
C PHE A 47 -45.69 16.63 18.48
N LEU A 48 -44.75 17.46 17.98
CA LEU A 48 -43.45 17.68 18.62
C LEU A 48 -43.25 19.06 19.27
N GLY A 49 -44.32 19.80 19.55
CA GLY A 49 -44.28 20.93 20.50
C GLY A 49 -43.02 21.80 20.44
N ALA A 50 -42.77 22.43 19.29
CA ALA A 50 -41.87 23.57 19.12
C ALA A 50 -40.48 23.52 19.82
N ASP A 51 -39.65 22.51 19.55
CA ASP A 51 -38.19 22.69 19.61
C ASP A 51 -37.48 21.92 18.47
N LEU A 52 -37.29 22.64 17.36
CA LEU A 52 -36.59 22.16 16.17
C LEU A 52 -35.06 22.09 16.36
N GLY A 53 -34.50 22.76 17.37
CA GLY A 53 -33.06 22.87 17.59
C GLY A 53 -32.41 21.60 18.14
N GLY A 54 -33.05 20.95 19.12
CA GLY A 54 -32.55 19.71 19.72
C GLY A 54 -32.57 18.51 18.77
N THR A 55 -33.52 18.47 17.82
CA THR A 55 -33.70 17.34 16.90
C THR A 55 -32.72 17.39 15.73
N ALA A 56 -32.41 18.60 15.23
CA ALA A 56 -31.38 18.79 14.23
C ALA A 56 -29.97 18.42 14.75
N ALA A 57 -29.70 18.69 16.04
CA ALA A 57 -28.45 18.33 16.69
C ALA A 57 -28.25 16.80 16.82
N ALA A 58 -29.32 16.04 17.06
CA ALA A 58 -29.27 14.58 17.14
C ALA A 58 -29.05 13.91 15.77
N VAL A 59 -29.57 14.51 14.69
CA VAL A 59 -29.35 14.06 13.30
C VAL A 59 -27.95 14.43 12.79
N ALA A 60 -27.41 15.58 13.19
CA ALA A 60 -26.05 15.98 12.84
C ALA A 60 -24.98 15.11 13.53
N ALA A 61 -25.22 14.72 14.79
CA ALA A 61 -24.33 13.86 15.56
C ALA A 61 -24.21 12.42 15.00
N SER A 62 -25.24 11.91 14.30
CA SER A 62 -25.21 10.58 13.68
C SER A 62 -24.60 10.55 12.27
N LEU A 63 -24.35 11.72 11.67
CA LEU A 63 -23.79 11.88 10.32
C LEU A 63 -22.32 12.34 10.31
N GLY A 64 -21.66 12.45 11.47
CA GLY A 64 -20.21 12.67 11.56
C GLY A 64 -19.74 14.10 11.28
N VAL A 65 -20.54 15.12 11.62
CA VAL A 65 -20.08 16.53 11.59
C VAL A 65 -19.55 16.93 12.98
N PRO A 66 -18.35 17.55 13.10
CA PRO A 66 -17.85 18.00 14.39
C PRO A 66 -18.70 19.16 14.94
N LEU A 67 -19.01 19.13 16.24
CA LEU A 67 -19.70 20.20 16.95
C LEU A 67 -18.83 20.74 18.09
N ASP A 68 -18.67 22.06 18.13
CA ASP A 68 -18.02 22.75 19.24
C ASP A 68 -19.01 23.00 20.38
N TRP A 69 -18.65 22.58 21.59
CA TRP A 69 -19.40 22.88 22.81
C TRP A 69 -18.68 23.88 23.68
N SER A 70 -19.44 24.57 24.53
CA SER A 70 -18.90 25.29 25.69
C SER A 70 -19.63 24.83 26.95
N VAL A 71 -18.89 24.30 27.92
CA VAL A 71 -19.44 23.80 29.19
C VAL A 71 -19.17 24.81 30.29
N ALA A 72 -20.20 25.17 31.06
CA ALA A 72 -20.03 26.11 32.17
C ALA A 72 -19.33 25.41 33.35
N GLY A 73 -18.19 25.94 33.77
CA GLY A 73 -17.54 25.55 35.01
C GLY A 73 -18.33 26.04 36.23
N LEU A 74 -18.01 25.49 37.41
CA LEU A 74 -18.64 25.87 38.69
C LEU A 74 -18.38 27.33 39.09
N ASP A 75 -17.48 28.03 38.39
CA ASP A 75 -17.16 29.45 38.50
C ASP A 75 -17.97 30.35 37.54
N GLY A 76 -18.86 29.77 36.72
CA GLY A 76 -19.71 30.49 35.78
C GLY A 76 -19.04 30.87 34.46
N ARG A 77 -17.81 30.42 34.20
CA ARG A 77 -17.12 30.61 32.91
C ARG A 77 -17.36 29.42 31.98
N LEU A 78 -17.49 29.69 30.68
CA LEU A 78 -17.70 28.68 29.65
C LEU A 78 -16.37 28.19 29.08
N TYR A 79 -16.13 26.88 29.13
CA TYR A 79 -14.91 26.22 28.65
C TYR A 79 -15.22 25.41 27.39
N PRO A 80 -14.51 25.63 26.27
CA PRO A 80 -14.75 24.87 25.05
C PRO A 80 -14.26 23.42 25.20
N VAL A 81 -15.07 22.47 24.73
CA VAL A 81 -14.72 21.03 24.71
C VAL A 81 -14.99 20.48 23.32
N THR A 82 -13.96 19.91 22.69
CA THR A 82 -14.04 19.20 21.41
C THR A 82 -13.77 17.72 21.66
N LEU A 83 -14.74 16.85 21.37
CA LEU A 83 -14.63 15.40 21.54
C LEU A 83 -14.49 14.74 20.16
N LEU A 84 -13.32 14.15 19.89
CA LEU A 84 -13.07 13.29 18.73
C LEU A 84 -13.35 11.84 19.12
N LEU A 85 -14.52 11.33 18.77
CA LEU A 85 -14.74 9.89 18.64
C LEU A 85 -14.53 9.55 17.16
N SER A 86 -13.54 8.69 16.88
CA SER A 86 -13.22 8.21 15.54
C SER A 86 -14.48 7.68 14.87
N GLY A 87 -14.96 8.38 13.83
CA GLY A 87 -16.15 8.04 13.05
C GLY A 87 -15.98 6.75 12.25
N SER A 88 -15.89 5.62 12.94
CA SER A 88 -15.92 4.30 12.33
C SER A 88 -17.36 3.80 12.29
N PRO A 89 -17.93 3.52 11.10
CA PRO A 89 -19.20 2.80 10.97
C PRO A 89 -19.19 1.45 11.71
N LEU A 90 -18.02 0.86 11.96
CA LEU A 90 -17.85 -0.35 12.78
C LEU A 90 -18.25 -0.15 14.25
N ALA A 91 -18.09 1.05 14.81
CA ALA A 91 -18.47 1.32 16.20
C ALA A 91 -19.99 1.25 16.39
N LEU A 92 -20.77 1.67 15.39
CA LEU A 92 -22.24 1.53 15.37
C LEU A 92 -22.66 0.07 15.10
N LEU A 93 -21.91 -0.67 14.28
CA LEU A 93 -22.15 -2.08 13.96
C LEU A 93 -21.91 -3.02 15.15
N VAL A 94 -21.00 -2.68 16.07
CA VAL A 94 -20.70 -3.47 17.27
C VAL A 94 -21.50 -3.00 18.49
N ALA A 95 -21.76 -1.69 18.63
CA ALA A 95 -22.46 -1.15 19.80
C ALA A 95 -23.97 -1.42 19.79
N GLY A 96 -24.64 -1.39 18.64
CA GLY A 96 -26.08 -1.65 18.53
C GLY A 96 -26.51 -3.04 19.06
N PRO A 97 -25.85 -4.13 18.61
CA PRO A 97 -26.14 -5.48 19.08
C PRO A 97 -25.77 -5.72 20.56
N LEU A 98 -24.68 -5.11 21.06
CA LEU A 98 -24.29 -5.18 22.47
C LEU A 98 -25.30 -4.49 23.38
N VAL A 99 -25.81 -3.33 22.98
CA VAL A 99 -26.88 -2.62 23.70
C VAL A 99 -28.19 -3.43 23.65
N GLY A 100 -28.53 -4.02 22.50
CA GLY A 100 -29.68 -4.92 22.35
C GLY A 100 -29.57 -6.18 23.22
N ALA A 101 -28.41 -6.82 23.28
CA ALA A 101 -28.14 -8.01 24.08
C ALA A 101 -28.13 -7.70 25.59
N VAL A 102 -27.61 -6.55 26.00
CA VAL A 102 -27.66 -6.08 27.40
C VAL A 102 -29.09 -5.73 27.82
N VAL A 103 -29.89 -5.13 26.93
CA VAL A 103 -31.29 -4.78 27.20
C VAL A 103 -32.20 -6.04 27.20
N LEU A 104 -31.97 -7.02 26.32
CA LEU A 104 -32.68 -8.30 26.35
C LEU A 104 -32.22 -9.19 27.52
N GLY A 105 -30.92 -9.25 27.80
CA GLY A 105 -30.34 -10.00 28.91
C GLY A 105 -30.74 -9.46 30.29
N ALA A 106 -30.99 -8.15 30.41
CA ALA A 106 -31.55 -7.56 31.62
C ALA A 106 -33.04 -7.91 31.85
N ARG A 107 -33.75 -8.42 30.83
CA ARG A 107 -35.18 -8.76 30.90
C ARG A 107 -35.48 -10.26 31.00
N THR A 108 -34.51 -11.16 30.79
CA THR A 108 -34.71 -12.62 30.84
C THR A 108 -34.86 -13.22 32.25
N ARG A 109 -35.37 -12.46 33.23
CA ARG A 109 -35.86 -13.07 34.47
C ARG A 109 -37.38 -13.14 34.62
N LYS A 110 -38.20 -12.54 33.75
CA LYS A 110 -39.67 -12.77 33.75
C LYS A 110 -40.32 -12.67 32.36
N GLU A 111 -40.87 -13.81 31.93
CA GLU A 111 -41.88 -14.11 30.89
C GLU A 111 -42.21 -13.01 29.85
N LEU A 112 -41.75 -13.21 28.61
CA LEU A 112 -42.26 -12.50 27.43
C LEU A 112 -43.51 -13.21 26.89
N THR A 113 -44.58 -12.45 26.60
CA THR A 113 -45.78 -12.93 25.90
C THR A 113 -45.53 -13.06 24.39
N ALA A 114 -46.34 -13.88 23.71
CA ALA A 114 -46.21 -14.17 22.27
C ALA A 114 -46.18 -12.92 21.37
N ASP A 115 -46.91 -11.86 21.74
CA ASP A 115 -46.95 -10.59 21.01
C ASP A 115 -45.60 -9.84 21.07
N GLY A 116 -44.86 -9.96 22.19
CA GLY A 116 -43.54 -9.37 22.34
C GLY A 116 -42.47 -10.05 21.48
N ALA A 117 -42.64 -11.35 21.21
CA ALA A 117 -41.76 -12.10 20.32
C ALA A 117 -41.99 -11.72 18.85
N ALA A 118 -43.24 -11.46 18.44
CA ALA A 118 -43.58 -11.04 17.09
C ALA A 118 -43.02 -9.64 16.75
N VAL A 119 -43.08 -8.70 17.70
CA VAL A 119 -42.50 -7.35 17.53
C VAL A 119 -40.97 -7.41 17.42
N ALA A 120 -40.33 -8.24 18.24
CA ALA A 120 -38.88 -8.44 18.17
C ALA A 120 -38.44 -9.05 16.84
N ALA A 121 -39.15 -10.06 16.34
CA ALA A 121 -38.88 -10.69 15.04
C ALA A 121 -39.11 -9.73 13.86
N GLY A 122 -40.16 -8.91 13.91
CA GLY A 122 -40.44 -7.90 12.87
C GLY A 122 -39.36 -6.81 12.81
N THR A 123 -38.89 -6.34 13.97
CA THR A 123 -37.82 -5.33 14.05
C THR A 123 -36.49 -5.89 13.51
N TYR A 124 -36.24 -7.17 13.75
CA TYR A 124 -35.06 -7.90 13.28
C TYR A 124 -35.04 -8.07 11.75
N ALA A 125 -36.19 -8.42 11.14
CA ALA A 125 -36.31 -8.58 9.70
C ALA A 125 -36.09 -7.27 8.92
N VAL A 126 -36.58 -6.15 9.46
CA VAL A 126 -36.42 -4.82 8.85
C VAL A 126 -34.97 -4.34 8.92
N ALA A 127 -34.27 -4.60 10.04
CA ALA A 127 -32.85 -4.26 10.18
C ALA A 127 -31.97 -5.07 9.21
N LEU A 128 -32.27 -6.36 9.02
CA LEU A 128 -31.54 -7.23 8.09
C LEU A 128 -31.76 -6.81 6.62
N ALA A 129 -33.00 -6.45 6.24
CA ALA A 129 -33.30 -5.98 4.89
C ALA A 129 -32.59 -4.65 4.57
N GLY A 130 -32.52 -3.72 5.52
CA GLY A 130 -31.76 -2.48 5.38
C GLY A 130 -30.26 -2.71 5.21
N PHE A 131 -29.71 -3.73 5.89
CA PHE A 131 -28.30 -4.10 5.81
C PHE A 131 -27.91 -4.65 4.43
N VAL A 132 -28.73 -5.53 3.85
CA VAL A 132 -28.49 -6.10 2.50
C VAL A 132 -28.58 -5.02 1.41
N ALA A 133 -29.53 -4.09 1.53
CA ALA A 133 -29.66 -2.98 0.58
C ALA A 133 -28.45 -2.02 0.61
N ALA A 134 -27.90 -1.74 1.81
CA ALA A 134 -26.70 -0.91 1.96
C ALA A 134 -25.43 -1.61 1.41
N GLY A 135 -25.29 -2.92 1.64
CA GLY A 135 -24.19 -3.72 1.09
C GLY A 135 -24.22 -3.81 -0.44
N GLY A 136 -25.41 -3.96 -1.04
CA GLY A 136 -25.58 -3.96 -2.50
C GLY A 136 -25.23 -2.61 -3.15
N ALA A 137 -25.51 -1.50 -2.47
CA ALA A 137 -25.15 -0.16 -2.93
C ALA A 137 -23.63 0.10 -2.89
N LEU A 138 -22.91 -0.46 -1.90
CA LEU A 138 -21.45 -0.38 -1.79
C LEU A 138 -20.71 -1.28 -2.79
N ALA A 139 -21.30 -2.40 -3.20
CA ALA A 139 -20.72 -3.31 -4.19
C ALA A 139 -20.85 -2.80 -5.65
N ALA A 140 -21.68 -1.78 -5.90
CA ALA A 140 -21.90 -1.19 -7.22
C ALA A 140 -20.98 0.02 -7.51
N ASP A 141 -20.08 0.37 -6.59
CA ASP A 141 -19.13 1.48 -6.73
C ASP A 141 -17.83 1.02 -7.44
N PRO A 142 -17.49 1.60 -8.62
CA PRO A 142 -16.31 1.21 -9.38
C PRO A 142 -14.96 1.64 -8.74
N LEU A 143 -14.96 2.37 -7.63
CA LEU A 143 -13.74 2.74 -6.90
C LEU A 143 -13.32 1.72 -5.83
N VAL A 144 -14.13 0.68 -5.58
CA VAL A 144 -13.87 -0.33 -4.55
C VAL A 144 -13.40 -1.64 -5.19
N HIS A 145 -12.12 -1.69 -5.57
CA HIS A 145 -11.46 -2.91 -6.03
C HIS A 145 -10.68 -3.58 -4.89
N LEU A 146 -11.36 -4.37 -4.06
CA LEU A 146 -10.78 -5.41 -3.19
C LEU A 146 -11.92 -6.27 -2.66
N ALA A 147 -11.71 -7.58 -2.51
CA ALA A 147 -12.71 -8.59 -2.12
C ALA A 147 -13.34 -8.41 -0.71
N ALA A 148 -13.03 -7.32 0.00
CA ALA A 148 -13.46 -7.03 1.36
C ALA A 148 -14.99 -6.85 1.56
N PRO A 149 -15.78 -6.26 0.63
CA PRO A 149 -17.22 -6.10 0.84
C PRO A 149 -17.99 -7.42 0.84
N ALA A 150 -17.57 -8.38 -0.01
CA ALA A 150 -18.23 -9.69 -0.11
C ALA A 150 -18.00 -10.54 1.16
N LEU A 151 -16.79 -10.49 1.73
CA LEU A 151 -16.45 -11.15 2.99
C LEU A 151 -17.11 -10.48 4.21
N LEU A 152 -17.25 -9.15 4.21
CA LEU A 152 -17.99 -8.42 5.25
C LEU A 152 -19.49 -8.71 5.22
N VAL A 153 -20.09 -8.83 4.03
CA VAL A 153 -21.50 -9.20 3.86
C VAL A 153 -21.71 -10.68 4.24
N ALA A 154 -20.80 -11.57 3.85
CA ALA A 154 -20.86 -12.99 4.22
C ALA A 154 -20.64 -13.22 5.73
N GLY A 155 -19.68 -12.52 6.33
CA GLY A 155 -19.40 -12.57 7.77
C GLY A 155 -20.54 -11.99 8.61
N ALA A 156 -21.15 -10.88 8.17
CA ALA A 156 -22.34 -10.35 8.81
C ALA A 156 -23.54 -11.31 8.65
N ALA A 157 -23.76 -11.90 7.48
CA ALA A 157 -24.83 -12.89 7.27
C ALA A 157 -24.65 -14.13 8.17
N ALA A 158 -23.42 -14.60 8.38
CA ALA A 158 -23.11 -15.72 9.28
C ALA A 158 -23.36 -15.38 10.76
N VAL A 159 -22.96 -14.18 11.21
CA VAL A 159 -23.22 -13.70 12.58
C VAL A 159 -24.72 -13.56 12.82
N TRP A 160 -25.48 -13.04 11.85
CA TRP A 160 -26.93 -12.91 11.94
C TRP A 160 -27.67 -14.27 11.86
N ALA A 161 -27.16 -15.23 11.10
CA ALA A 161 -27.67 -16.60 11.10
C ALA A 161 -27.47 -17.30 12.46
N LEU A 162 -26.29 -17.13 13.09
CA LEU A 162 -26.00 -17.66 14.42
C LEU A 162 -26.88 -17.05 15.51
N VAL A 163 -27.13 -15.74 15.46
CA VAL A 163 -28.05 -15.05 16.37
C VAL A 163 -29.50 -15.53 16.16
N GLY A 164 -29.92 -15.78 14.91
CA GLY A 164 -31.23 -16.36 14.60
C GLY A 164 -31.41 -17.79 15.15
N ILE A 165 -30.37 -18.64 15.08
CA ILE A 165 -30.38 -20.00 15.64
C ILE A 165 -30.46 -19.96 17.18
N LEU A 166 -29.71 -19.05 17.82
CA LEU A 166 -29.75 -18.86 19.28
C LEU A 166 -31.13 -18.40 19.77
N ILE A 167 -31.77 -17.46 19.06
CA ILE A 167 -33.12 -16.99 19.37
C ILE A 167 -34.14 -18.12 19.13
N ALA A 168 -34.04 -18.87 18.03
CA ALA A 168 -34.96 -19.98 17.74
C ALA A 168 -34.89 -21.10 18.80
N GLY A 169 -33.69 -21.43 19.29
CA GLY A 169 -33.48 -22.39 20.38
C GLY A 169 -34.06 -21.91 21.72
N THR A 170 -34.02 -20.60 21.98
CA THR A 170 -34.51 -20.00 23.23
C THR A 170 -36.03 -19.89 23.29
N PHE A 171 -36.72 -19.79 22.13
CA PHE A 171 -38.18 -19.54 22.05
C PHE A 171 -39.03 -20.70 21.50
N ARG A 172 -38.46 -21.89 21.24
CA ARG A 172 -39.18 -23.09 20.72
C ARG A 172 -40.03 -22.81 19.47
N LEU A 173 -39.53 -22.02 18.53
CA LEU A 173 -40.22 -21.75 17.26
C LEU A 173 -40.25 -23.01 16.37
N SER A 174 -41.31 -23.19 15.59
CA SER A 174 -41.48 -24.38 14.74
C SER A 174 -40.46 -24.39 13.59
N ARG A 175 -39.99 -25.59 13.20
CA ARG A 175 -39.00 -25.77 12.11
C ARG A 175 -39.39 -25.07 10.80
N ALA A 176 -40.69 -24.91 10.54
CA ALA A 176 -41.22 -24.22 9.36
C ALA A 176 -40.94 -22.70 9.36
N ALA A 177 -40.95 -22.04 10.52
CA ALA A 177 -40.68 -20.60 10.63
C ALA A 177 -39.20 -20.28 10.40
N VAL A 178 -38.30 -21.18 10.80
CA VAL A 178 -36.85 -21.03 10.60
C VAL A 178 -36.46 -21.24 9.13
N VAL A 179 -37.07 -22.23 8.45
CA VAL A 179 -36.81 -22.49 7.02
C VAL A 179 -37.30 -21.33 6.15
N ALA A 180 -38.46 -20.72 6.45
CA ALA A 180 -38.97 -19.58 5.70
C ALA A 180 -38.04 -18.34 5.79
N ALA A 181 -37.42 -18.10 6.95
CA ALA A 181 -36.47 -16.99 7.13
C ALA A 181 -35.15 -17.22 6.38
N VAL A 182 -34.66 -18.47 6.33
CA VAL A 182 -33.42 -18.83 5.63
C VAL A 182 -33.60 -18.84 4.10
N VAL A 183 -34.75 -19.30 3.60
CA VAL A 183 -35.07 -19.27 2.16
C VAL A 183 -35.26 -17.84 1.65
N ALA A 184 -35.84 -16.94 2.46
CA ALA A 184 -35.95 -15.52 2.11
C ALA A 184 -34.58 -14.81 2.05
N ALA A 185 -33.60 -15.25 2.83
CA ALA A 185 -32.23 -14.73 2.77
C ALA A 185 -31.43 -15.30 1.57
N GLY A 186 -31.72 -16.53 1.13
CA GLY A 186 -31.03 -17.17 0.00
C GLY A 186 -31.45 -16.68 -1.39
N ALA A 187 -32.61 -16.05 -1.54
CA ALA A 187 -33.16 -15.65 -2.84
C ALA A 187 -32.61 -14.32 -3.42
N LEU A 188 -31.68 -13.66 -2.74
CA LEU A 188 -31.10 -12.36 -3.17
C LEU A 188 -29.64 -12.43 -3.66
N ILE A 189 -29.07 -13.62 -3.82
CA ILE A 189 -27.72 -13.82 -4.36
C ILE A 189 -27.82 -14.58 -5.68
N ALA A 190 -28.11 -13.86 -6.76
CA ALA A 190 -27.94 -14.34 -8.13
C ALA A 190 -27.28 -13.23 -8.95
N VAL A 191 -25.96 -13.14 -8.85
CA VAL A 191 -25.13 -12.43 -9.84
C VAL A 191 -24.48 -13.50 -10.71
N PRO A 192 -24.63 -13.46 -12.05
CA PRO A 192 -24.06 -14.47 -12.92
C PRO A 192 -22.53 -14.36 -12.93
N ALA A 193 -21.87 -15.49 -12.71
CA ALA A 193 -20.43 -15.66 -12.86
C ALA A 193 -20.04 -15.77 -14.34
N SER A 194 -18.98 -15.02 -14.68
CA SER A 194 -17.92 -15.27 -15.68
C SER A 194 -18.25 -15.81 -17.08
N ALA A 195 -17.72 -15.08 -18.08
CA ALA A 195 -17.14 -15.68 -19.29
C ALA A 195 -15.79 -15.02 -19.57
N GLU A 196 -14.71 -15.82 -19.56
CA GLU A 196 -13.35 -15.43 -19.97
C GLU A 196 -13.24 -15.32 -21.50
N PRO A 197 -12.31 -14.51 -22.04
CA PRO A 197 -11.76 -14.72 -23.37
C PRO A 197 -10.43 -15.50 -23.33
N PRO A 198 -10.10 -16.25 -24.40
CA PRO A 198 -9.02 -17.22 -24.48
C PRO A 198 -7.62 -16.60 -24.63
N PRO A 199 -6.55 -17.41 -24.49
CA PRO A 199 -5.18 -16.94 -24.43
C PRO A 199 -4.55 -16.75 -25.81
N GLY A 200 -3.77 -15.67 -25.94
CA GLY A 200 -2.79 -15.48 -27.01
C GLY A 200 -3.01 -14.24 -27.85
N ASP A 201 -2.38 -13.13 -27.48
CA ASP A 201 -1.63 -12.33 -28.46
C ASP A 201 -0.67 -11.35 -27.81
N ARG A 202 0.52 -11.28 -28.42
CA ARG A 202 1.72 -10.54 -28.00
C ARG A 202 1.43 -9.04 -27.83
N VAL A 203 2.00 -8.43 -26.80
CA VAL A 203 2.02 -6.96 -26.61
C VAL A 203 2.56 -6.29 -27.88
N LYS A 204 1.71 -5.53 -28.58
CA LYS A 204 2.11 -4.64 -29.69
C LYS A 204 2.63 -3.32 -29.13
N PRO A 205 3.68 -2.72 -29.75
CA PRO A 205 4.24 -1.46 -29.29
C PRO A 205 3.24 -0.31 -29.53
N PHE A 206 3.14 0.56 -28.53
CA PHE A 206 2.43 1.85 -28.49
C PHE A 206 1.81 2.32 -29.82
N GLY A 207 0.49 2.12 -29.90
CA GLY A 207 -0.38 2.60 -30.97
C GLY A 207 -1.74 1.93 -30.81
N GLY A 208 -2.71 2.62 -30.21
CA GLY A 208 -4.05 2.08 -30.00
C GLY A 208 -4.72 1.69 -31.33
N ASP A 209 -5.34 0.52 -31.35
CA ASP A 209 -6.15 0.02 -32.45
C ASP A 209 -7.32 0.99 -32.72
N ALA A 210 -7.47 1.40 -33.98
CA ALA A 210 -8.46 2.35 -34.46
C ALA A 210 -9.90 1.78 -34.52
N SER A 211 -10.13 0.55 -34.02
CA SER A 211 -11.39 -0.16 -34.20
C SER A 211 -12.31 -0.28 -32.97
N GLN A 212 -11.89 0.19 -31.77
CA GLN A 212 -12.80 0.25 -30.61
C GLN A 212 -13.58 1.57 -30.58
N PRO A 213 -14.89 1.56 -30.25
CA PRO A 213 -15.69 2.79 -30.17
C PRO A 213 -15.14 3.67 -29.04
N ARG A 214 -14.41 4.72 -29.44
CA ARG A 214 -13.92 5.77 -28.54
C ARG A 214 -15.11 6.26 -27.71
N ILE A 215 -15.03 6.18 -26.38
CA ILE A 215 -15.99 6.87 -25.50
C ILE A 215 -15.98 8.34 -25.96
N GLY A 216 -17.02 8.74 -26.67
CA GLY A 216 -17.04 10.04 -27.34
C GLY A 216 -16.91 11.15 -26.29
N TYR A 217 -16.08 12.15 -26.57
CA TYR A 217 -16.07 13.39 -25.81
C TYR A 217 -17.49 13.97 -25.83
N LYS A 218 -18.15 13.98 -24.66
CA LYS A 218 -19.56 14.37 -24.54
C LYS A 218 -19.76 15.89 -24.59
N ARG A 219 -18.69 16.68 -24.52
CA ARG A 219 -18.74 18.14 -24.63
C ARG A 219 -18.70 18.59 -26.10
N ALA A 220 -19.63 19.47 -26.45
CA ALA A 220 -19.74 20.00 -27.80
C ALA A 220 -18.45 20.69 -28.26
N GLY A 221 -18.01 20.41 -29.49
CA GLY A 221 -16.83 21.02 -30.12
C GLY A 221 -15.54 20.21 -30.01
N VAL A 222 -15.37 19.37 -28.99
CA VAL A 222 -14.10 18.61 -28.78
C VAL A 222 -13.81 17.66 -29.94
N SER A 223 -14.79 16.85 -30.36
CA SER A 223 -14.63 15.90 -31.47
C SER A 223 -14.31 16.60 -32.80
N ALA A 224 -14.90 17.78 -33.03
CA ALA A 224 -14.60 18.59 -34.21
C ALA A 224 -13.17 19.14 -34.15
N GLU A 225 -12.71 19.55 -32.96
CA GLU A 225 -11.37 20.06 -32.74
C GLU A 225 -10.29 18.99 -32.93
N LEU A 226 -10.50 17.78 -32.41
CA LEU A 226 -9.58 16.65 -32.65
C LEU A 226 -9.53 16.26 -34.13
N THR A 227 -10.65 16.38 -34.85
CA THR A 227 -10.69 16.18 -36.30
C THR A 227 -9.87 17.23 -37.05
N LYS A 228 -9.92 18.49 -36.59
CA LYS A 228 -9.12 19.58 -37.13
C LYS A 228 -7.63 19.36 -36.89
N LEU A 229 -7.21 19.01 -35.67
CA LEU A 229 -5.80 18.69 -35.37
C LEU A 229 -5.30 17.52 -36.22
N ARG A 230 -6.11 16.48 -36.41
CA ARG A 230 -5.78 15.36 -37.30
C ARG A 230 -5.50 15.83 -38.72
N ALA A 231 -6.32 16.75 -39.24
CA ALA A 231 -6.14 17.32 -40.57
C ALA A 231 -4.88 18.20 -40.66
N GLU A 232 -4.56 18.97 -39.61
CA GLU A 232 -3.38 19.85 -39.57
C GLU A 232 -2.06 19.07 -39.57
N GLN A 233 -1.99 17.94 -38.86
CA GLN A 233 -0.74 17.15 -38.74
C GLN A 233 -0.67 15.92 -39.66
N GLY A 234 -1.76 15.59 -40.37
CA GLY A 234 -1.82 14.43 -41.27
C GLY A 234 -1.87 13.06 -40.57
N GLY A 235 -2.24 13.01 -39.28
CA GLY A 235 -2.24 11.79 -38.46
C GLY A 235 -3.06 11.95 -37.18
N GLU A 236 -3.31 10.85 -36.45
CA GLU A 236 -4.08 10.90 -35.19
C GLU A 236 -3.31 11.64 -34.08
N PRO A 237 -3.92 12.62 -33.39
CA PRO A 237 -3.30 13.20 -32.20
C PRO A 237 -3.30 12.19 -31.06
N LEU A 238 -2.29 12.26 -30.19
CA LEU A 238 -2.26 11.52 -28.93
C LEU A 238 -3.19 12.25 -27.97
N VAL A 239 -4.17 11.56 -27.39
CA VAL A 239 -5.17 12.22 -26.54
C VAL A 239 -5.44 11.40 -25.29
N ALA A 240 -5.31 12.01 -24.13
CA ALA A 240 -5.81 11.49 -22.86
C ALA A 240 -7.16 12.17 -22.56
N ASN A 241 -8.20 11.38 -22.32
CA ASN A 241 -9.53 11.90 -22.01
C ASN A 241 -9.70 12.12 -20.51
N ASP A 242 -10.30 13.24 -20.12
CA ASP A 242 -10.80 13.48 -18.77
C ASP A 242 -12.33 13.28 -18.76
N PRO A 243 -12.83 12.13 -18.29
CA PRO A 243 -14.27 11.83 -18.32
C PRO A 243 -15.09 12.78 -17.44
N TRP A 244 -14.47 13.47 -16.47
CA TRP A 244 -15.15 14.39 -15.57
C TRP A 244 -15.38 15.75 -16.23
N ARG A 245 -14.35 16.28 -16.91
CA ARG A 245 -14.44 17.57 -17.62
C ARG A 245 -15.10 17.47 -18.99
N GLY A 246 -15.03 16.28 -19.60
CA GLY A 246 -15.52 16.03 -20.96
C GLY A 246 -14.63 16.66 -22.04
N THR A 247 -13.42 17.07 -21.67
CA THR A 247 -12.35 17.60 -22.53
C THR A 247 -11.11 16.71 -22.43
N PRO A 248 -10.16 16.79 -23.37
CA PRO A 248 -8.88 16.12 -23.22
C PRO A 248 -8.08 16.72 -22.06
N SER A 249 -7.50 15.90 -21.18
CA SER A 249 -6.54 16.35 -20.16
C SER A 249 -5.14 16.55 -20.73
N MET A 250 -4.80 15.81 -21.79
CA MET A 250 -3.54 15.96 -22.50
C MET A 250 -3.74 15.73 -24.00
N VAL A 251 -3.04 16.52 -24.82
CA VAL A 251 -3.03 16.37 -26.28
C VAL A 251 -1.60 16.47 -26.80
N GLY A 252 -1.06 15.37 -27.31
CA GLY A 252 0.14 15.39 -28.15
C GLY A 252 -0.26 15.63 -29.60
N THR A 253 0.29 16.66 -30.21
CA THR A 253 -0.07 17.10 -31.56
C THR A 253 1.12 17.79 -32.21
N ARG A 254 1.12 17.97 -33.53
CA ARG A 254 2.05 18.87 -34.21
C ARG A 254 1.27 19.94 -34.95
N SER A 255 0.84 20.97 -34.21
CA SER A 255 0.01 22.06 -34.76
C SER A 255 0.81 23.35 -34.89
N LYS A 256 0.71 24.01 -36.04
CA LYS A 256 1.47 25.24 -36.32
C LYS A 256 0.90 26.42 -35.55
N VAL A 257 1.78 27.18 -34.91
CA VAL A 257 1.39 28.41 -34.18
C VAL A 257 1.09 29.54 -35.17
N THR A 258 -0.17 29.94 -35.24
CA THR A 258 -0.70 31.01 -36.10
C THR A 258 -1.19 32.18 -35.24
N GLY A 259 -0.69 33.40 -35.51
CA GLY A 259 -1.04 34.57 -34.71
C GLY A 259 -0.50 34.56 -33.27
N GLY A 260 0.58 33.81 -33.03
CA GLY A 260 1.15 33.57 -31.71
C GLY A 260 0.30 32.62 -30.86
N VAL A 261 0.75 32.30 -29.64
CA VAL A 261 0.02 31.40 -28.73
C VAL A 261 -1.41 31.87 -28.44
N PRO A 262 -1.71 33.18 -28.23
CA PRO A 262 -3.09 33.64 -28.10
C PRO A 262 -3.96 33.41 -29.35
N GLY A 263 -3.38 33.54 -30.55
CA GLY A 263 -4.05 33.22 -31.79
C GLY A 263 -4.38 31.72 -31.87
N TRP A 264 -3.41 30.89 -31.52
CA TRP A 264 -3.55 29.44 -31.48
C TRP A 264 -4.60 28.98 -30.45
N LEU A 265 -4.59 29.52 -29.23
CA LEU A 265 -5.60 29.23 -28.20
C LEU A 265 -7.03 29.54 -28.67
N ARG A 266 -7.21 30.66 -29.39
CA ARG A 266 -8.50 31.02 -29.97
C ARG A 266 -8.90 30.08 -31.11
N GLN A 267 -7.93 29.70 -31.94
CA GLN A 267 -8.14 28.75 -33.04
C GLN A 267 -8.55 27.36 -32.54
N HIS A 268 -8.04 26.93 -31.39
CA HIS A 268 -8.25 25.60 -30.81
C HIS A 268 -9.07 25.62 -29.51
N ALA A 269 -9.99 26.59 -29.40
CA ALA A 269 -10.81 26.78 -28.19
C ALA A 269 -11.62 25.53 -27.80
N GLY A 270 -11.99 24.70 -28.78
CA GLY A 270 -12.71 23.45 -28.56
C GLY A 270 -11.97 22.44 -27.68
N LEU A 271 -10.63 22.50 -27.59
CA LEU A 271 -9.84 21.62 -26.72
C LEU A 271 -10.11 21.90 -25.25
N PHE A 272 -10.22 23.17 -24.90
CA PHE A 272 -10.35 23.63 -23.52
C PHE A 272 -11.80 23.64 -23.04
N GLY A 273 -12.76 23.56 -23.97
CA GLY A 273 -14.19 23.70 -23.64
C GLY A 273 -14.56 25.08 -23.09
N LEU A 274 -13.71 26.10 -23.32
CA LEU A 274 -13.91 27.48 -22.91
C LEU A 274 -14.42 28.30 -24.10
N ALA A 275 -15.40 29.18 -23.86
CA ALA A 275 -15.93 30.05 -24.90
C ALA A 275 -14.91 31.12 -25.35
N ASP A 276 -14.10 31.63 -24.41
CA ASP A 276 -13.01 32.56 -24.67
C ASP A 276 -11.75 32.16 -23.88
N PRO A 277 -10.93 31.23 -24.40
CA PRO A 277 -9.69 30.84 -23.74
C PRO A 277 -8.74 32.02 -23.52
N VAL A 278 -8.71 33.02 -24.41
CA VAL A 278 -7.77 34.15 -24.31
C VAL A 278 -8.17 35.10 -23.18
N GLY A 279 -9.47 35.35 -22.99
CA GLY A 279 -9.96 36.14 -21.86
C GLY A 279 -9.94 35.38 -20.53
N SER A 280 -10.08 34.06 -20.55
CA SER A 280 -10.12 33.23 -19.35
C SER A 280 -8.75 32.71 -18.88
N LEU A 281 -7.75 32.60 -19.75
CA LEU A 281 -6.43 32.06 -19.39
C LEU A 281 -5.40 33.19 -19.27
N ARG A 282 -4.74 33.29 -18.12
CA ARG A 282 -3.66 34.26 -17.87
C ARG A 282 -2.32 33.55 -17.78
N SER A 283 -1.33 34.03 -18.51
CA SER A 283 0.03 33.48 -18.46
C SER A 283 0.62 33.69 -17.07
N VAL A 284 1.13 32.62 -16.46
CA VAL A 284 1.74 32.64 -15.11
C VAL A 284 3.20 32.22 -15.11
N LYS A 285 3.65 31.48 -16.13
CA LYS A 285 5.04 30.99 -16.22
C LYS A 285 5.43 30.73 -17.66
N GLU A 286 6.67 31.06 -18.02
CA GLU A 286 7.32 30.60 -19.24
C GLU A 286 8.68 30.03 -18.89
N GLU A 287 8.97 28.84 -19.40
CA GLU A 287 10.24 28.15 -19.21
C GLU A 287 10.81 27.65 -20.52
N ARG A 288 12.13 27.51 -20.58
CA ARG A 288 12.82 26.79 -21.64
C ARG A 288 13.60 25.65 -21.01
N ASP A 289 13.41 24.44 -21.50
CA ASP A 289 14.10 23.27 -20.98
C ASP A 289 15.51 23.11 -21.60
N ARG A 290 16.19 22.02 -21.24
CA ARG A 290 17.54 21.72 -21.75
C ARG A 290 17.55 21.26 -23.21
N THR A 291 16.41 20.85 -23.76
CA THR A 291 16.25 20.48 -25.18
C THR A 291 15.99 21.71 -26.06
N GLY A 292 15.66 22.83 -25.42
CA GLY A 292 15.35 24.09 -26.06
C GLY A 292 13.85 24.31 -26.27
N GLU A 293 13.00 23.34 -25.93
CA GLU A 293 11.53 23.48 -25.96
C GLU A 293 11.06 24.58 -25.01
N ARG A 294 9.96 25.24 -25.38
CA ARG A 294 9.37 26.30 -24.56
C ARG A 294 8.07 25.83 -23.94
N HIS A 295 7.88 26.04 -22.65
CA HIS A 295 6.67 25.65 -21.93
C HIS A 295 5.99 26.90 -21.37
N LEU A 296 4.80 27.21 -21.87
CA LEU A 296 3.98 28.34 -21.43
C LEU A 296 2.85 27.82 -20.56
N TRP A 297 2.81 28.23 -19.30
CA TRP A 297 1.76 27.87 -18.36
C TRP A 297 0.79 29.03 -18.14
N TYR A 298 -0.49 28.70 -18.21
CA TYR A 298 -1.60 29.60 -17.98
C TYR A 298 -2.45 29.11 -16.81
N GLU A 299 -3.08 30.04 -16.11
CA GLU A 299 -4.05 29.77 -15.05
C GLU A 299 -5.41 30.34 -15.44
N GLN A 300 -6.47 29.55 -15.27
CA GLN A 300 -7.83 30.00 -15.57
C GLN A 300 -8.32 31.02 -14.53
N HIS A 301 -8.99 32.06 -15.00
CA HIS A 301 -9.58 33.12 -14.18
C HIS A 301 -11.04 33.34 -14.57
N VAL A 302 -11.88 33.62 -13.56
CA VAL A 302 -13.27 34.08 -13.75
C VAL A 302 -13.46 35.34 -12.92
N GLY A 303 -13.91 36.43 -13.56
CA GLY A 303 -14.09 37.72 -12.88
C GLY A 303 -12.82 38.27 -12.20
N GLY A 304 -11.64 37.91 -12.71
CA GLY A 304 -10.34 38.29 -12.15
C GLY A 304 -9.84 37.40 -11.01
N VAL A 305 -10.60 36.42 -10.57
CA VAL A 305 -10.22 35.47 -9.51
C VAL A 305 -9.68 34.18 -10.15
N PRO A 306 -8.52 33.67 -9.73
CA PRO A 306 -7.97 32.41 -10.24
C PRO A 306 -8.80 31.20 -9.81
N VAL A 307 -8.89 30.20 -10.67
CA VAL A 307 -9.55 28.91 -10.41
C VAL A 307 -8.50 27.93 -9.91
N TYR A 308 -8.68 27.44 -8.67
CA TYR A 308 -7.71 26.55 -8.03
C TYR A 308 -7.57 25.24 -8.80
N GLY A 309 -6.32 24.83 -9.08
CA GLY A 309 -6.02 23.59 -9.80
C GLY A 309 -6.24 23.64 -11.32
N SER A 310 -6.74 24.76 -11.87
CA SER A 310 -7.03 24.91 -13.30
C SER A 310 -5.86 25.57 -14.04
N LYS A 311 -4.92 24.75 -14.49
CA LYS A 311 -3.75 25.17 -15.27
C LYS A 311 -3.73 24.57 -16.67
N VAL A 312 -3.30 25.36 -17.64
CA VAL A 312 -3.11 24.95 -19.04
C VAL A 312 -1.66 25.15 -19.43
N GLY A 313 -0.99 24.10 -19.90
CA GLY A 313 0.38 24.14 -20.43
C GLY A 313 0.36 24.05 -21.95
N ILE A 314 1.04 24.98 -22.63
CA ILE A 314 1.30 24.95 -24.07
C ILE A 314 2.79 24.71 -24.27
N HIS A 315 3.14 23.55 -24.79
CA HIS A 315 4.52 23.12 -24.97
C HIS A 315 4.89 23.24 -26.46
N LEU A 316 5.85 24.11 -26.73
CA LEU A 316 6.31 24.44 -28.07
C LEU A 316 7.65 23.79 -28.36
N ASP A 317 7.85 23.46 -29.63
CA ASP A 317 9.15 23.03 -30.15
C ASP A 317 10.25 24.09 -29.91
N PRO A 318 11.54 23.75 -30.08
CA PRO A 318 12.62 24.70 -29.82
C PRO A 318 12.56 25.99 -30.64
N THR A 319 11.94 25.92 -31.84
CA THR A 319 11.75 27.07 -32.73
C THR A 319 10.58 27.96 -32.30
N GLY A 320 9.65 27.45 -31.48
CA GLY A 320 8.43 28.12 -31.08
C GLY A 320 7.37 28.20 -32.19
N GLN A 321 7.55 27.47 -33.29
CA GLN A 321 6.65 27.49 -34.45
C GLN A 321 5.54 26.44 -34.37
N TYR A 322 5.71 25.41 -33.54
CA TYR A 322 4.75 24.32 -33.40
C TYR A 322 4.41 24.07 -31.93
N VAL A 323 3.13 23.79 -31.66
CA VAL A 323 2.67 23.17 -30.42
C VAL A 323 2.86 21.67 -30.57
N GLU A 324 3.70 21.08 -29.72
CA GLU A 324 3.99 19.64 -29.66
C GLU A 324 3.12 18.93 -28.61
N PHE A 325 2.73 19.67 -27.57
CA PHE A 325 1.93 19.12 -26.48
C PHE A 325 1.07 20.18 -25.81
N VAL A 326 -0.09 19.75 -25.30
CA VAL A 326 -1.00 20.55 -24.48
C VAL A 326 -1.30 19.78 -23.19
N THR A 327 -1.02 20.40 -22.05
CA THR A 327 -1.54 19.98 -20.75
C THR A 327 -2.80 20.80 -20.47
N ASN A 328 -3.94 20.18 -20.25
CA ASN A 328 -5.23 20.87 -20.13
C ASN A 328 -5.95 20.53 -18.82
N GLY A 329 -5.82 21.41 -17.83
CA GLY A 329 -6.61 21.40 -16.60
C GLY A 329 -7.76 22.41 -16.59
N ALA A 330 -8.13 23.01 -17.73
CA ALA A 330 -9.18 24.02 -17.78
C ALA A 330 -10.53 23.45 -17.31
N GLU A 331 -11.23 24.19 -16.45
CA GLU A 331 -12.56 23.85 -15.96
C GLU A 331 -13.63 24.48 -16.85
N PRO A 332 -14.34 23.67 -17.66
CA PRO A 332 -14.98 24.21 -18.85
C PRO A 332 -16.43 24.67 -18.62
N ALA A 333 -17.03 24.37 -17.46
CA ALA A 333 -18.30 24.96 -17.00
C ALA A 333 -18.31 25.08 -15.48
N LEU A 334 -18.01 26.27 -14.96
CA LEU A 334 -18.05 26.57 -13.52
C LEU A 334 -19.37 27.26 -13.17
N ASP A 335 -20.03 26.80 -12.12
CA ASP A 335 -21.17 27.50 -11.50
C ASP A 335 -20.64 28.43 -10.39
N VAL A 336 -20.46 29.71 -10.74
CA VAL A 336 -19.87 30.74 -9.88
C VAL A 336 -20.95 31.73 -9.47
N ALA A 337 -21.34 31.69 -8.19
CA ALA A 337 -22.35 32.59 -7.65
C ALA A 337 -21.87 34.05 -7.50
N SER A 338 -20.60 34.25 -7.13
CA SER A 338 -19.97 35.56 -6.96
C SER A 338 -18.45 35.43 -6.92
N THR A 339 -17.76 36.48 -7.37
CA THR A 339 -16.29 36.64 -7.24
C THR A 339 -15.90 37.68 -6.19
N GLN A 340 -16.87 38.22 -5.45
CA GLN A 340 -16.64 39.20 -4.38
C GLN A 340 -16.69 38.51 -3.01
N ALA A 341 -15.60 38.65 -2.25
CA ALA A 341 -15.52 38.17 -0.88
C ALA A 341 -16.25 39.12 0.08
N THR A 342 -17.09 38.59 0.97
CA THR A 342 -17.70 39.36 2.07
C THR A 342 -17.00 39.12 3.41
N VAL A 343 -16.21 38.05 3.52
CA VAL A 343 -15.33 37.75 4.66
C VAL A 343 -13.94 38.28 4.39
N ALA A 344 -13.36 38.99 5.34
CA ALA A 344 -11.99 39.51 5.22
C ALA A 344 -10.94 38.38 5.35
N ALA A 345 -9.82 38.52 4.64
CA ALA A 345 -8.70 37.56 4.70
C ALA A 345 -8.19 37.28 6.13
N GLY A 346 -8.19 38.32 6.99
CA GLY A 346 -7.80 38.17 8.40
C GLY A 346 -8.78 37.34 9.22
N ASP A 347 -10.06 37.30 8.84
CA ASP A 347 -11.08 36.49 9.50
C ASP A 347 -10.94 35.03 9.06
N ALA A 348 -10.69 34.80 7.77
CA ALA A 348 -10.36 33.48 7.25
C ALA A 348 -9.10 32.88 7.88
N LEU A 349 -8.06 33.70 8.11
CA LEU A 349 -6.87 33.28 8.86
C LEU A 349 -7.20 32.86 10.29
N ARG A 350 -8.09 33.59 10.96
CA ARG A 350 -8.54 33.21 12.32
C ARG A 350 -9.27 31.87 12.28
N THR A 351 -10.16 31.64 11.32
CA THR A 351 -10.81 30.34 11.12
C THR A 351 -9.80 29.21 10.90
N ALA A 352 -8.81 29.41 10.01
CA ALA A 352 -7.78 28.40 9.74
C ALA A 352 -6.93 28.08 10.98
N ARG A 353 -6.64 29.08 11.82
CA ARG A 353 -5.90 28.88 13.09
C ARG A 353 -6.70 28.14 14.16
N LEU A 354 -8.03 28.06 14.06
CA LEU A 354 -8.79 27.16 14.93
C LEU A 354 -8.43 25.69 14.64
N ALA A 355 -8.14 25.36 13.37
CA ALA A 355 -7.71 24.04 12.96
C ALA A 355 -6.20 23.80 13.14
N MET A 356 -5.39 24.86 13.18
CA MET A 356 -3.95 24.78 13.46
C MET A 356 -3.48 25.97 14.33
N PRO A 357 -3.66 25.89 15.66
CA PRO A 357 -3.40 27.01 16.57
C PRO A 357 -1.95 27.51 16.54
N ASN A 358 -0.99 26.59 16.38
CA ASN A 358 0.44 26.89 16.32
C ASN A 358 0.94 27.23 14.91
N GLY A 359 0.05 27.19 13.91
CA GLY A 359 0.39 27.38 12.51
C GLY A 359 0.87 28.79 12.21
N ARG A 360 2.10 28.88 11.69
CA ARG A 360 2.64 30.11 11.11
C ARG A 360 2.13 30.27 9.68
N LEU A 361 1.70 31.49 9.35
CA LEU A 361 1.24 31.81 8.01
C LEU A 361 2.43 31.78 7.04
N VAL A 362 2.36 30.91 6.04
CA VAL A 362 3.43 30.72 5.04
C VAL A 362 3.42 31.87 4.02
N GLU A 363 2.23 32.29 3.61
CA GLU A 363 2.04 33.39 2.67
C GLU A 363 0.71 34.13 2.91
N PRO A 364 0.57 35.39 2.44
CA PRO A 364 -0.70 36.10 2.54
C PRO A 364 -1.85 35.29 1.94
N ALA A 365 -3.00 35.29 2.60
CA ALA A 365 -4.17 34.54 2.14
C ALA A 365 -4.58 35.00 0.73
N LYS A 366 -4.83 34.04 -0.15
CA LYS A 366 -5.18 34.28 -1.56
C LYS A 366 -6.63 33.88 -1.82
N LEU A 367 -7.32 34.64 -2.66
CA LEU A 367 -8.69 34.34 -3.04
C LEU A 367 -8.70 33.42 -4.27
N TYR A 368 -9.40 32.30 -4.18
CA TYR A 368 -9.57 31.35 -5.27
C TYR A 368 -11.03 30.98 -5.48
N LEU A 369 -11.35 30.59 -6.71
CA LEU A 369 -12.53 29.78 -7.00
C LEU A 369 -12.13 28.31 -6.86
N LEU A 370 -12.74 27.60 -5.92
CA LEU A 370 -12.50 26.18 -5.66
C LEU A 370 -13.65 25.37 -6.27
N PRO A 371 -13.43 24.66 -7.39
CA PRO A 371 -14.41 23.75 -7.95
C PRO A 371 -14.64 22.58 -6.98
N ALA A 372 -15.90 22.22 -6.73
CA ALA A 372 -16.25 21.01 -6.00
C ALA A 372 -16.10 19.76 -6.89
N ALA A 373 -16.41 18.57 -6.36
CA ALA A 373 -16.42 17.35 -7.15
C ALA A 373 -17.29 17.51 -8.42
N ALA A 374 -16.65 17.40 -9.59
CA ALA A 374 -17.31 17.55 -10.87
C ALA A 374 -18.22 16.34 -11.14
N ALA A 375 -19.48 16.60 -11.51
CA ALA A 375 -20.34 15.58 -12.09
C ALA A 375 -20.19 15.61 -13.62
N PRO A 376 -20.08 14.44 -14.31
CA PRO A 376 -19.90 14.42 -15.75
C PRO A 376 -20.97 15.24 -16.48
N ASN A 377 -20.54 16.21 -17.28
CA ASN A 377 -21.41 17.06 -18.14
C ASN A 377 -22.39 17.97 -17.39
N ARG A 378 -22.10 18.39 -16.16
CA ARG A 378 -22.82 19.47 -15.46
C ARG A 378 -21.89 20.64 -15.16
N ALA A 379 -22.45 21.82 -14.91
CA ALA A 379 -21.67 22.91 -14.37
C ALA A 379 -21.14 22.51 -12.98
N THR A 380 -19.85 22.69 -12.76
CA THR A 380 -19.17 22.33 -11.50
C THR A 380 -19.52 23.37 -10.44
N PRO A 381 -20.22 22.98 -9.35
CA PRO A 381 -20.47 23.89 -8.23
C PRO A 381 -19.14 24.46 -7.74
N THR A 382 -19.03 25.77 -7.65
CA THR A 382 -17.76 26.44 -7.35
C THR A 382 -17.91 27.37 -6.16
N VAL A 383 -17.04 27.18 -5.17
CA VAL A 383 -17.01 27.99 -3.95
C VAL A 383 -15.92 29.05 -4.08
N LEU A 384 -16.26 30.31 -3.79
CA LEU A 384 -15.26 31.34 -3.59
C LEU A 384 -14.63 31.15 -2.20
N ALA A 385 -13.32 30.91 -2.13
CA ALA A 385 -12.64 30.58 -0.88
C ALA A 385 -11.30 31.31 -0.73
N TRP A 386 -10.98 31.68 0.51
CA TRP A 386 -9.65 32.08 0.93
C TRP A 386 -8.78 30.83 1.11
N HIS A 387 -7.68 30.75 0.38
CA HIS A 387 -6.58 29.81 0.60
C HIS A 387 -5.63 30.38 1.65
N VAL A 388 -5.57 29.74 2.81
CA VAL A 388 -4.71 30.10 3.94
C VAL A 388 -3.73 28.96 4.18
N TRP A 389 -2.45 29.19 3.90
CA TRP A 389 -1.41 28.19 4.11
C TRP A 389 -0.74 28.38 5.46
N LEU A 390 -0.94 27.41 6.36
CA LEU A 390 -0.31 27.37 7.67
C LEU A 390 0.71 26.24 7.73
N SER A 391 1.83 26.50 8.38
CA SER A 391 2.84 25.50 8.71
C SER A 391 3.19 25.61 10.19
N ASP A 392 3.08 24.49 10.89
CA ASP A 392 3.61 24.35 12.24
C ASP A 392 5.01 23.73 12.13
N LEU A 393 6.03 24.51 12.51
CA LEU A 393 7.42 24.08 12.41
C LEU A 393 7.79 23.09 13.51
N ASP A 394 7.06 23.10 14.63
CA ASP A 394 7.35 22.26 15.79
C ASP A 394 6.79 20.84 15.58
N SER A 395 5.64 20.73 14.90
CA SER A 395 5.02 19.42 14.57
C SER A 395 5.29 18.93 13.14
N GLY A 396 5.92 19.73 12.30
CA GLY A 396 6.17 19.41 10.88
C GLY A 396 4.91 19.40 10.00
N VAL A 397 3.74 19.69 10.56
CA VAL A 397 2.47 19.67 9.83
C VAL A 397 2.31 20.95 9.01
N SER A 398 2.08 20.80 7.70
CA SER A 398 1.80 21.91 6.80
C SER A 398 0.49 21.66 6.07
N ASN A 399 -0.44 22.62 6.10
CA ASN A 399 -1.77 22.51 5.49
C ASN A 399 -2.18 23.81 4.81
N ALA A 400 -2.85 23.68 3.66
CA ALA A 400 -3.57 24.77 3.02
C ALA A 400 -5.07 24.64 3.32
N TYR A 401 -5.61 25.58 4.08
CA TYR A 401 -7.02 25.66 4.45
C TYR A 401 -7.80 26.53 3.47
N PHE A 402 -8.94 26.05 3.00
CA PHE A 402 -9.88 26.80 2.17
C PHE A 402 -11.07 27.22 3.01
N VAL A 403 -11.23 28.52 3.22
CA VAL A 403 -12.33 29.10 4.01
C VAL A 403 -13.28 29.81 3.06
N ASP A 404 -14.58 29.49 3.08
CA ASP A 404 -15.57 30.13 2.20
C ASP A 404 -15.53 31.64 2.44
N ALA A 405 -15.28 32.39 1.36
CA ALA A 405 -15.06 33.81 1.41
C ALA A 405 -16.36 34.62 1.62
N ARG A 406 -17.50 33.95 1.78
CA ARG A 406 -18.80 34.58 2.00
C ARG A 406 -19.33 34.40 3.42
N ASP A 407 -19.19 33.21 3.99
CA ASP A 407 -19.70 32.89 5.33
C ASP A 407 -18.60 32.50 6.35
N GLY A 408 -17.37 32.32 5.90
CA GLY A 408 -16.22 32.13 6.78
C GLY A 408 -16.06 30.70 7.30
N ARG A 409 -16.86 29.74 6.80
CA ARG A 409 -16.74 28.33 7.18
C ARG A 409 -15.51 27.69 6.53
N LEU A 410 -14.85 26.77 7.23
CA LEU A 410 -13.83 25.93 6.61
C LEU A 410 -14.51 24.97 5.61
N VAL A 411 -14.10 25.05 4.35
CA VAL A 411 -14.65 24.26 3.23
C VAL A 411 -13.85 22.99 3.03
N TYR A 412 -12.52 23.12 3.05
CA TYR A 412 -11.61 22.04 2.73
C TYR A 412 -10.22 22.31 3.31
N ALA A 413 -9.44 21.26 3.56
CA ALA A 413 -8.03 21.37 3.94
C ALA A 413 -7.21 20.42 3.05
N LEU A 414 -6.16 20.95 2.44
CA LEU A 414 -5.20 20.19 1.65
C LEU A 414 -3.90 20.03 2.44
N PRO A 415 -3.47 18.79 2.73
CA PRO A 415 -2.12 18.55 3.20
C PRO A 415 -1.09 19.16 2.24
N LYS A 416 -0.15 19.92 2.81
CA LYS A 416 1.03 20.47 2.12
C LYS A 416 2.33 19.84 2.62
N ALA A 417 2.23 18.83 3.49
CA ALA A 417 3.32 17.91 3.76
C ALA A 417 3.54 17.04 2.50
N ALA A 418 4.41 17.50 1.60
CA ALA A 418 4.75 16.75 0.40
C ALA A 418 6.26 16.77 0.07
N HIS A 419 7.10 17.47 0.85
CA HIS A 419 8.52 17.66 0.50
C HIS A 419 9.44 17.78 1.72
N ALA A 420 8.94 17.42 2.90
CA ALA A 420 9.75 17.41 4.10
C ALA A 420 10.12 15.96 4.37
N LYS A 421 11.43 15.70 4.40
CA LYS A 421 12.02 14.54 5.05
C LYS A 421 11.25 14.25 6.34
N GLU A 422 10.67 13.06 6.46
CA GLU A 422 9.88 12.65 7.63
C GLU A 422 10.46 11.36 8.20
N ARG A 423 11.18 11.47 9.32
CA ARG A 423 11.78 10.33 10.04
C ARG A 423 10.96 9.96 11.27
N LEU A 424 10.75 8.65 11.44
CA LEU A 424 10.08 8.05 12.59
C LEU A 424 10.95 6.91 13.11
N ILE A 425 11.65 7.14 14.23
CA ILE A 425 12.55 6.16 14.81
C ILE A 425 11.92 5.57 16.05
N TYR A 426 11.77 4.25 16.03
CA TYR A 426 11.12 3.44 17.03
C TYR A 426 12.19 2.68 17.82
N ASP A 427 12.15 2.81 19.13
CA ASP A 427 13.10 2.12 20.00
C ASP A 427 12.44 0.88 20.58
N ALA A 428 12.84 -0.30 20.11
CA ALA A 428 12.37 -1.58 20.67
C ALA A 428 12.83 -1.79 22.12
N ASN A 429 13.71 -0.91 22.64
CA ASN A 429 14.17 -0.90 24.02
C ASN A 429 14.73 -2.26 24.45
N LYS A 430 15.44 -2.93 23.53
CA LYS A 430 16.02 -4.26 23.74
C LYS A 430 14.96 -5.33 24.06
N LEU A 431 13.78 -5.20 23.46
CA LEU A 431 12.67 -6.16 23.56
C LEU A 431 12.40 -6.81 22.20
N THR A 432 11.62 -7.90 22.23
CA THR A 432 11.12 -8.60 21.04
C THR A 432 9.86 -7.97 20.45
N GLU A 433 9.17 -7.12 21.23
CA GLU A 433 7.94 -6.43 20.80
C GLU A 433 8.29 -5.07 20.17
N LEU A 434 7.68 -4.78 19.02
CA LEU A 434 7.85 -3.51 18.32
C LEU A 434 6.90 -2.44 18.90
N PRO A 435 7.39 -1.26 19.28
CA PRO A 435 6.56 -0.20 19.85
C PRO A 435 5.68 0.47 18.80
N VAL A 436 4.54 1.01 19.25
CA VAL A 436 3.58 1.68 18.35
C VAL A 436 3.87 3.18 18.20
N LEU A 437 4.61 3.77 19.13
CA LEU A 437 4.96 5.19 19.13
C LEU A 437 6.46 5.39 18.85
N PRO A 438 6.84 6.37 18.03
CA PRO A 438 8.24 6.68 17.77
C PRO A 438 8.90 7.21 19.05
N LYS A 439 10.16 6.82 19.23
CA LYS A 439 11.05 7.37 20.25
C LYS A 439 11.62 8.72 19.85
N ARG A 440 11.80 8.95 18.55
CA ARG A 440 12.25 10.21 17.96
C ARG A 440 11.56 10.44 16.61
N SER A 441 11.05 11.64 16.40
CA SER A 441 10.36 12.07 15.18
C SER A 441 11.07 13.25 14.51
N GLU A 442 10.68 13.57 13.28
CA GLU A 442 11.21 14.72 12.55
C GLU A 442 11.17 16.01 13.37
N GLY A 443 12.26 16.78 13.37
CA GLY A 443 12.40 18.01 14.17
C GLY A 443 12.78 17.83 15.64
N GLU A 444 12.67 16.61 16.20
CA GLU A 444 13.00 16.37 17.60
C GLU A 444 14.52 16.28 17.84
N GLY A 445 14.95 16.84 18.99
CA GLY A 445 16.34 16.78 19.45
C GLY A 445 16.81 15.36 19.77
N ALA A 446 18.12 15.19 19.93
CA ALA A 446 18.73 13.91 20.28
C ALA A 446 18.17 13.33 21.59
N THR A 447 17.97 12.02 21.59
CA THR A 447 17.35 11.28 22.70
C THR A 447 18.37 10.83 23.75
N GLY A 448 19.66 10.82 23.40
CA GLY A 448 20.74 10.27 24.23
C GLY A 448 20.86 8.74 24.13
N ILE A 449 20.14 8.11 23.20
CA ILE A 449 20.26 6.68 22.87
C ILE A 449 20.95 6.61 21.52
N GLU A 450 22.21 6.14 21.51
CA GLU A 450 23.07 6.11 20.32
C GLU A 450 22.35 5.53 19.10
N ASP A 451 21.83 4.30 19.17
CA ASP A 451 21.17 3.67 18.01
C ASP A 451 19.95 4.46 17.49
N VAL A 452 19.21 5.16 18.35
CA VAL A 452 18.06 5.98 17.94
C VAL A 452 18.55 7.26 17.24
N ASP A 453 19.60 7.86 17.78
CA ASP A 453 20.15 9.12 17.28
C ASP A 453 20.93 8.89 15.97
N ASP A 454 21.72 7.83 15.89
CA ASP A 454 22.43 7.39 14.69
C ASP A 454 21.45 7.05 13.56
N ALA A 455 20.41 6.24 13.82
CA ALA A 455 19.41 5.93 12.79
C ALA A 455 18.70 7.19 12.28
N TYR A 456 18.36 8.12 13.17
CA TYR A 456 17.76 9.39 12.80
C TYR A 456 18.67 10.22 11.91
N ASP A 457 19.93 10.40 12.31
CA ASP A 457 20.89 11.26 11.62
C ASP A 457 21.31 10.65 10.27
N TYR A 458 21.57 9.33 10.21
CA TYR A 458 22.01 8.64 9.00
C TYR A 458 20.91 8.41 7.98
N LEU A 459 19.65 8.13 8.38
CA LEU A 459 18.53 8.21 7.45
C LEU A 459 18.36 9.63 6.91
N GLY A 460 18.65 10.61 7.76
CA GLY A 460 18.69 12.01 7.40
C GLY A 460 19.67 12.33 6.28
N ALA A 461 20.91 11.88 6.45
CA ALA A 461 22.01 12.04 5.49
C ALA A 461 21.76 11.27 4.20
N THR A 462 21.21 10.05 4.30
CA THR A 462 20.88 9.21 3.13
C THR A 462 19.80 9.88 2.27
N TYR A 463 18.73 10.37 2.88
CA TYR A 463 17.71 11.16 2.18
C TYR A 463 18.31 12.39 1.50
N ASP A 464 19.13 13.16 2.22
CA ASP A 464 19.74 14.38 1.67
C ASP A 464 20.66 14.08 0.49
N TYR A 465 21.39 12.96 0.54
CA TYR A 465 22.20 12.51 -0.59
C TYR A 465 21.33 12.20 -1.82
N TYR A 466 20.31 11.34 -1.70
CA TYR A 466 19.44 10.98 -2.83
C TYR A 466 18.71 12.20 -3.42
N ASN A 467 18.22 13.09 -2.56
CA ASN A 467 17.54 14.31 -2.98
C ASN A 467 18.51 15.28 -3.66
N SER A 468 19.65 15.59 -3.06
CA SER A 468 20.60 16.56 -3.62
C SER A 468 21.33 16.06 -4.86
N ALA A 469 21.68 14.78 -4.92
CA ALA A 469 22.43 14.20 -6.04
C ALA A 469 21.52 13.88 -7.24
N PHE A 470 20.29 13.42 -6.99
CA PHE A 470 19.42 12.85 -8.04
C PHE A 470 18.02 13.48 -8.11
N GLY A 471 17.66 14.37 -7.19
CA GLY A 471 16.29 14.90 -7.08
C GLY A 471 15.26 13.86 -6.68
N ARG A 472 15.70 12.75 -6.04
CA ARG A 472 14.80 11.68 -5.59
C ARG A 472 14.25 12.02 -4.21
N ASP A 473 12.94 12.14 -4.10
CA ASP A 473 12.23 12.40 -2.85
C ASP A 473 11.97 11.09 -2.10
N SER A 474 12.87 10.73 -1.17
CA SER A 474 12.85 9.47 -0.40
C SER A 474 13.07 8.17 -1.21
N TYR A 475 12.92 7.01 -0.55
CA TYR A 475 13.16 5.69 -1.16
C TYR A 475 12.17 5.36 -2.28
N ASP A 476 10.97 5.93 -2.29
CA ASP A 476 9.92 5.68 -3.29
C ASP A 476 9.84 6.77 -4.38
N GLY A 477 10.60 7.85 -4.24
CA GLY A 477 10.55 9.03 -5.12
C GLY A 477 9.29 9.89 -4.93
N LYS A 478 8.51 9.66 -3.86
CA LYS A 478 7.23 10.33 -3.57
C LYS A 478 7.16 10.85 -2.12
N GLY A 479 8.29 10.93 -1.43
CA GLY A 479 8.35 11.42 -0.04
C GLY A 479 7.93 10.39 0.99
N GLY A 480 8.12 9.09 0.71
CA GLY A 480 7.84 8.01 1.64
C GLY A 480 8.50 8.22 3.01
N LYS A 481 7.78 7.86 4.08
CA LYS A 481 8.24 8.07 5.47
C LYS A 481 9.41 7.14 5.80
N LEU A 482 10.45 7.68 6.42
CA LEU A 482 11.63 6.92 6.84
C LEU A 482 11.37 6.33 8.23
N ARG A 483 10.83 5.10 8.27
CA ARG A 483 10.50 4.39 9.51
C ARG A 483 11.58 3.38 9.87
N ALA A 484 12.17 3.51 11.05
CA ALA A 484 13.17 2.55 11.52
C ALA A 484 12.88 2.04 12.93
N PHE A 485 12.95 0.72 13.12
CA PHE A 485 12.99 0.09 14.43
C PHE A 485 14.43 -0.24 14.80
N VAL A 486 14.88 0.24 15.96
CA VAL A 486 16.25 0.04 16.43
C VAL A 486 16.29 -0.75 17.73
N ARG A 487 17.45 -1.35 18.02
CA ARG A 487 17.68 -2.20 19.21
C ARG A 487 16.73 -3.39 19.27
N VAL A 488 16.36 -3.90 18.10
CA VAL A 488 15.50 -5.07 17.96
C VAL A 488 16.24 -6.31 18.40
N ARG A 489 15.50 -7.22 19.03
CA ARG A 489 16.04 -8.49 19.54
C ARG A 489 15.25 -9.66 19.04
N ASN A 490 15.96 -10.75 18.75
CA ASN A 490 15.34 -12.06 18.49
C ASN A 490 14.77 -12.63 19.78
N LYS A 491 15.45 -12.39 20.91
CA LYS A 491 15.03 -12.77 22.27
C LYS A 491 15.49 -11.73 23.28
N LYS A 492 14.90 -11.75 24.48
CA LYS A 492 15.28 -10.84 25.58
C LYS A 492 16.80 -10.70 25.77
N ASP A 493 17.54 -11.81 25.72
CA ASP A 493 18.99 -11.84 25.93
C ASP A 493 19.82 -11.97 24.64
N GLU A 494 19.17 -11.93 23.46
CA GLU A 494 19.81 -12.16 22.16
C GLU A 494 19.50 -11.00 21.20
N PRO A 495 20.44 -10.06 21.00
CA PRO A 495 20.31 -9.02 19.99
C PRO A 495 20.11 -9.62 18.61
N MET A 496 19.22 -9.03 17.81
CA MET A 496 19.16 -9.34 16.39
C MET A 496 20.50 -8.93 15.77
N ARG A 497 21.18 -9.85 15.09
CA ARG A 497 22.45 -9.57 14.40
C ARG A 497 22.23 -9.34 12.92
N ASN A 498 21.19 -8.60 12.60
CA ASN A 498 20.83 -8.29 11.23
C ASN A 498 20.31 -6.86 11.11
N ALA A 499 20.39 -6.30 9.91
CA ALA A 499 19.63 -5.14 9.50
C ALA A 499 18.81 -5.55 8.26
N ALA A 500 17.64 -4.94 8.08
CA ALA A 500 16.79 -5.27 6.94
C ALA A 500 15.86 -4.11 6.57
N PHE A 501 15.65 -3.91 5.28
CA PHE A 501 14.48 -3.23 4.74
C PHE A 501 13.36 -4.24 4.46
N ILE A 502 12.19 -4.00 5.06
CA ILE A 502 10.99 -4.82 4.85
C ILE A 502 10.05 -4.07 3.87
N PRO A 503 9.91 -4.54 2.62
CA PRO A 503 9.00 -3.94 1.64
C PRO A 503 7.52 -4.18 1.98
N ASP A 504 6.62 -3.53 1.22
CA ASP A 504 5.15 -3.61 1.26
C ASP A 504 4.48 -2.79 2.39
N ASP A 505 3.35 -3.24 2.95
CA ASP A 505 2.37 -2.44 3.73
C ASP A 505 2.96 -1.61 4.90
N ILE A 506 4.18 -1.92 5.34
CA ILE A 506 4.87 -1.23 6.43
C ILE A 506 6.05 -0.35 6.00
N ASP A 507 6.67 -0.58 4.83
CA ASP A 507 7.87 0.10 4.29
C ASP A 507 8.83 0.58 5.39
N THR A 508 9.53 -0.37 6.03
CA THR A 508 10.19 -0.14 7.31
C THR A 508 11.58 -0.77 7.35
N MET A 509 12.52 -0.05 7.97
CA MET A 509 13.85 -0.55 8.28
C MET A 509 13.91 -1.10 9.70
N VAL A 510 14.68 -2.16 9.90
CA VAL A 510 14.82 -2.82 11.18
C VAL A 510 16.30 -3.04 11.45
N PHE A 511 16.78 -2.62 12.62
CA PHE A 511 18.18 -2.68 13.01
C PHE A 511 18.33 -3.38 14.36
N GLY A 512 19.27 -4.32 14.39
CA GLY A 512 19.83 -4.86 15.62
C GLY A 512 20.53 -3.81 16.47
N GLU A 513 20.79 -4.15 17.73
CA GLU A 513 21.56 -3.28 18.63
C GLU A 513 22.98 -3.05 18.09
N GLY A 514 23.38 -1.78 17.98
CA GLY A 514 24.70 -1.36 17.49
C GLY A 514 24.89 -1.41 15.97
N LEU A 515 23.87 -1.75 15.18
CA LEU A 515 23.97 -1.88 13.72
C LEU A 515 23.64 -0.60 12.95
N THR A 516 23.25 0.48 13.62
CA THR A 516 22.89 1.75 12.99
C THR A 516 24.15 2.56 12.63
N LYS A 517 24.91 2.08 11.65
CA LYS A 517 26.10 2.77 11.12
C LYS A 517 25.80 3.35 9.73
N VAL A 518 26.55 4.38 9.33
CA VAL A 518 26.14 5.27 8.22
C VAL A 518 25.94 4.52 6.90
N ASP A 519 26.88 3.64 6.55
CA ASP A 519 26.86 2.77 5.39
C ASP A 519 25.75 1.70 5.50
N VAL A 520 25.57 1.08 6.66
CA VAL A 520 24.51 0.08 6.92
C VAL A 520 23.12 0.69 6.81
N VAL A 521 22.88 1.85 7.43
CA VAL A 521 21.60 2.56 7.34
C VAL A 521 21.29 2.99 5.90
N ALA A 522 22.32 3.45 5.18
CA ALA A 522 22.18 3.81 3.77
C ALA A 522 21.98 2.59 2.86
N HIS A 523 22.61 1.46 3.17
CA HIS A 523 22.42 0.16 2.52
C HIS A 523 20.96 -0.27 2.65
N GLU A 524 20.40 -0.28 3.87
CA GLU A 524 19.00 -0.67 4.08
C GLU A 524 18.02 0.25 3.34
N LEU A 525 18.21 1.58 3.40
CA LEU A 525 17.32 2.49 2.67
C LEU A 525 17.43 2.29 1.15
N THR A 526 18.59 1.86 0.66
CA THR A 526 18.82 1.62 -0.77
C THR A 526 18.09 0.39 -1.28
N HIS A 527 17.85 -0.63 -0.46
CA HIS A 527 16.92 -1.71 -0.84
C HIS A 527 15.54 -1.17 -1.19
N GLY A 528 15.04 -0.17 -0.45
CA GLY A 528 13.79 0.53 -0.76
C GLY A 528 13.83 1.28 -2.10
N VAL A 529 14.99 1.87 -2.45
CA VAL A 529 15.22 2.49 -3.76
C VAL A 529 15.20 1.44 -4.88
N THR A 530 15.89 0.31 -4.69
CA THR A 530 15.91 -0.82 -5.64
C THR A 530 14.50 -1.37 -5.87
N PHE A 531 13.75 -1.60 -4.79
CA PHE A 531 12.36 -2.07 -4.84
C PHE A 531 11.47 -1.11 -5.64
N ASN A 532 11.56 0.19 -5.37
CA ASN A 532 10.79 1.24 -6.06
C ASN A 532 11.42 1.71 -7.38
N SER A 533 12.27 0.89 -8.01
CA SER A 533 12.86 1.18 -9.31
C SER A 533 12.99 -0.08 -10.20
N ALA A 534 14.11 -0.78 -10.15
CA ALA A 534 14.34 -2.00 -10.94
C ALA A 534 13.54 -3.21 -10.44
N GLY A 535 13.14 -3.21 -9.16
CA GLY A 535 12.43 -4.33 -8.54
C GLY A 535 13.26 -5.63 -8.55
N LEU A 536 14.58 -5.53 -8.41
CA LEU A 536 15.49 -6.68 -8.52
C LEU A 536 15.07 -7.79 -7.55
N TRP A 537 14.77 -8.97 -8.09
CA TRP A 537 14.46 -10.15 -7.31
C TRP A 537 15.62 -10.46 -6.40
N TYR A 538 15.32 -10.70 -5.12
CA TYR A 538 16.31 -10.98 -4.09
C TYR A 538 16.77 -12.44 -4.15
N MET A 539 17.30 -12.85 -5.30
CA MET A 539 17.84 -14.19 -5.54
C MET A 539 18.86 -14.21 -6.69
N TYR A 540 19.83 -15.11 -6.62
CA TYR A 540 20.88 -15.32 -7.62
C TYR A 540 21.57 -14.00 -8.02
N GLN A 541 21.90 -13.84 -9.31
CA GLN A 541 22.56 -12.62 -9.81
C GLN A 541 21.71 -11.35 -9.62
N SER A 542 20.37 -11.41 -9.73
CA SER A 542 19.55 -10.22 -9.48
C SER A 542 19.58 -9.81 -8.01
N GLY A 543 19.65 -10.77 -7.09
CA GLY A 543 19.80 -10.50 -5.67
C GLY A 543 21.20 -10.01 -5.33
N ALA A 544 22.24 -10.59 -5.95
CA ALA A 544 23.60 -10.11 -5.82
C ALA A 544 23.79 -8.67 -6.36
N LEU A 545 23.06 -8.32 -7.42
CA LEU A 545 22.96 -6.94 -7.88
C LEU A 545 22.23 -6.06 -6.86
N ASN A 546 21.13 -6.54 -6.26
CA ASN A 546 20.36 -5.82 -5.24
C ASN A 546 21.28 -5.46 -4.05
N GLU A 547 21.97 -6.45 -3.48
CA GLU A 547 22.99 -6.28 -2.44
C GLU A 547 24.10 -5.32 -2.86
N SER A 548 24.67 -5.51 -4.05
CA SER A 548 25.76 -4.66 -4.52
C SER A 548 25.34 -3.21 -4.73
N PHE A 549 24.12 -2.93 -5.21
CA PHE A 549 23.63 -1.55 -5.28
C PHE A 549 23.47 -0.93 -3.90
N SER A 550 23.00 -1.69 -2.91
CA SER A 550 22.92 -1.25 -1.52
C SER A 550 24.30 -0.93 -0.93
N ASP A 551 25.32 -1.77 -1.17
CA ASP A 551 26.71 -1.50 -0.79
C ASP A 551 27.28 -0.24 -1.47
N ILE A 552 27.09 -0.12 -2.79
CA ILE A 552 27.54 1.02 -3.59
C ILE A 552 27.02 2.35 -3.02
N PHE A 553 25.72 2.42 -2.72
CA PHE A 553 25.13 3.64 -2.19
C PHE A 553 25.36 3.82 -0.70
N GLY A 554 25.56 2.73 0.06
CA GLY A 554 26.06 2.75 1.43
C GLY A 554 27.38 3.52 1.53
N GLU A 555 28.41 3.06 0.82
CA GLU A 555 29.73 3.70 0.76
C GLU A 555 29.68 5.12 0.19
N LYS A 556 28.81 5.36 -0.80
CA LYS A 556 28.68 6.69 -1.39
C LYS A 556 28.04 7.69 -0.42
N VAL A 557 27.08 7.25 0.40
CA VAL A 557 26.46 8.07 1.44
C VAL A 557 27.44 8.27 2.58
N GLU A 558 28.21 7.25 2.98
CA GLU A 558 29.31 7.42 3.93
C GLU A 558 30.27 8.51 3.46
N HIS A 559 30.75 8.43 2.22
CA HIS A 559 31.58 9.48 1.62
C HIS A 559 30.90 10.86 1.65
N HIS A 560 29.59 10.92 1.48
CA HIS A 560 28.87 12.19 1.55
C HIS A 560 28.82 12.76 2.97
N ALA A 561 28.62 11.89 3.98
CA ALA A 561 28.49 12.27 5.38
C ALA A 561 29.83 12.55 6.06
N THR A 562 30.87 11.76 5.77
CA THR A 562 32.17 11.81 6.47
C THR A 562 33.27 12.46 5.65
N GLY A 563 33.10 12.53 4.33
CA GLY A 563 34.14 12.97 3.38
C GLY A 563 35.20 11.91 3.06
N ALA A 564 35.07 10.69 3.59
CA ALA A 564 35.97 9.57 3.33
C ALA A 564 35.17 8.32 2.94
N VAL A 565 35.82 7.39 2.23
CA VAL A 565 35.27 6.08 1.87
C VAL A 565 36.35 5.05 2.16
N ASP A 566 36.04 4.06 2.98
CA ASP A 566 36.99 3.01 3.36
C ASP A 566 36.81 1.73 2.53
N TRP A 567 35.71 1.63 1.78
CA TRP A 567 35.34 0.49 0.94
C TRP A 567 35.11 -0.80 1.75
N LEU A 568 34.69 -0.64 3.00
CA LEU A 568 34.40 -1.69 3.95
C LEU A 568 32.96 -1.59 4.45
N VAL A 569 32.13 -2.52 4.01
CA VAL A 569 30.73 -2.54 4.41
C VAL A 569 30.59 -3.03 5.84
N GLY A 570 30.05 -2.18 6.71
CA GLY A 570 29.83 -2.41 8.12
C GLY A 570 31.08 -2.26 8.98
N ALA A 571 32.09 -1.47 8.57
CA ALA A 571 33.36 -1.37 9.31
C ALA A 571 33.21 -1.03 10.80
N GLN A 572 32.16 -0.29 11.14
CA GLN A 572 31.91 0.25 12.47
C GLN A 572 30.91 -0.57 13.32
N ILE A 573 30.38 -1.68 12.79
CA ILE A 573 29.44 -2.52 13.54
C ILE A 573 30.16 -3.44 14.53
N PRO A 574 29.47 -3.96 15.56
CA PRO A 574 30.01 -4.99 16.43
C PRO A 574 30.45 -6.23 15.64
N GLY A 575 31.74 -6.53 15.65
CA GLY A 575 32.35 -7.63 14.88
C GLY A 575 33.25 -7.17 13.73
N GLY A 576 33.19 -5.89 13.37
CA GLY A 576 33.94 -5.31 12.25
C GLY A 576 33.24 -5.47 10.90
N ALA A 577 33.93 -5.07 9.84
CA ALA A 577 33.41 -5.12 8.47
C ALA A 577 32.99 -6.54 8.06
N LEU A 578 31.91 -6.61 7.29
CA LEU A 578 31.36 -7.85 6.75
C LEU A 578 31.89 -8.13 5.35
N ARG A 579 32.12 -7.09 4.56
CA ARG A 579 32.57 -7.19 3.16
C ARG A 579 33.60 -6.11 2.85
N SER A 580 34.38 -6.33 1.79
CA SER A 580 35.22 -5.30 1.19
C SER A 580 34.88 -5.14 -0.27
N MET A 581 34.54 -3.92 -0.70
CA MET A 581 34.37 -3.63 -2.13
C MET A 581 35.71 -3.53 -2.86
N ALA A 582 36.77 -3.14 -2.15
CA ALA A 582 38.11 -3.04 -2.70
C ALA A 582 38.78 -4.41 -2.87
N ASP A 583 38.58 -5.33 -1.93
CA ASP A 583 39.08 -6.71 -2.02
C ASP A 583 38.08 -7.71 -1.40
N PRO A 584 37.04 -8.12 -2.15
CA PRO A 584 36.01 -9.04 -1.67
C PRO A 584 36.56 -10.33 -1.05
N THR A 585 37.72 -10.80 -1.54
CA THR A 585 38.33 -12.06 -1.08
C THR A 585 38.76 -12.04 0.38
N LEU A 586 38.93 -10.86 1.00
CA LEU A 586 39.24 -10.73 2.42
C LEU A 586 38.17 -11.33 3.34
N TYR A 587 36.92 -11.39 2.85
CA TYR A 587 35.77 -11.91 3.59
C TYR A 587 35.18 -13.16 2.92
N GLY A 588 35.89 -13.76 1.97
CA GLY A 588 35.48 -14.99 1.28
C GLY A 588 34.61 -14.76 0.04
N ASP A 589 34.30 -13.52 -0.32
CA ASP A 589 33.47 -13.21 -1.48
C ASP A 589 34.28 -13.22 -2.80
N PRO A 590 33.69 -13.65 -3.92
CA PRO A 590 34.33 -13.59 -5.22
C PRO A 590 34.55 -12.15 -5.70
N ALA A 591 35.78 -11.85 -6.12
CA ALA A 591 36.14 -10.58 -6.75
C ALA A 591 36.07 -10.62 -8.28
N HIS A 592 35.86 -11.81 -8.87
CA HIS A 592 35.86 -12.05 -10.31
C HIS A 592 34.81 -13.11 -10.67
N TYR A 593 34.16 -12.96 -11.83
CA TYR A 593 33.07 -13.82 -12.27
C TYR A 593 33.46 -15.29 -12.50
N SER A 594 34.75 -15.56 -12.76
CA SER A 594 35.26 -16.94 -12.81
C SER A 594 35.05 -17.70 -11.51
N ASP A 595 35.02 -16.98 -10.39
CA ASP A 595 34.92 -17.51 -9.03
C ASP A 595 33.49 -17.38 -8.49
N PHE A 596 32.52 -17.05 -9.36
CA PHE A 596 31.10 -16.99 -9.02
C PHE A 596 30.68 -18.23 -8.23
N GLU A 597 30.10 -18.02 -7.07
CA GLU A 597 29.67 -19.09 -6.18
C GLU A 597 28.23 -19.49 -6.49
N SER A 598 28.08 -20.71 -6.99
CA SER A 598 26.78 -21.33 -7.24
C SER A 598 26.30 -22.10 -6.02
N SER A 599 25.62 -21.43 -5.10
CA SER A 599 25.05 -22.01 -3.87
C SER A 599 23.55 -21.78 -3.79
N CYS A 600 22.76 -22.77 -3.35
CA CYS A 600 21.33 -22.57 -3.08
C CYS A 600 21.07 -21.96 -1.70
N SER A 601 22.12 -21.78 -0.89
CA SER A 601 22.10 -20.95 0.33
C SER A 601 22.10 -19.47 -0.03
N ASP A 602 21.72 -18.63 0.93
CA ASP A 602 21.74 -17.17 0.75
C ASP A 602 21.02 -16.71 -0.54
N TRP A 603 19.87 -17.34 -0.80
CA TRP A 603 19.03 -17.09 -1.97
C TRP A 603 19.76 -17.21 -3.33
N GLY A 604 20.81 -18.02 -3.44
CA GLY A 604 21.65 -18.02 -4.66
C GLY A 604 22.98 -17.29 -4.48
N GLY A 605 23.48 -17.17 -3.24
CA GLY A 605 24.68 -16.42 -2.90
C GLY A 605 24.55 -14.92 -3.18
N VAL A 606 23.46 -14.29 -2.77
CA VAL A 606 23.22 -12.86 -3.04
C VAL A 606 24.25 -11.96 -2.35
N HIS A 607 24.56 -12.18 -1.08
CA HIS A 607 25.57 -11.42 -0.36
C HIS A 607 26.97 -11.78 -0.86
N THR A 608 27.23 -13.07 -1.12
CA THR A 608 28.53 -13.55 -1.60
C THR A 608 28.87 -13.01 -2.98
N ASN A 609 28.01 -13.22 -3.97
CA ASN A 609 28.29 -12.83 -5.36
C ASN A 609 28.21 -11.32 -5.60
N SER A 610 27.69 -10.53 -4.64
CA SER A 610 27.70 -9.06 -4.69
C SER A 610 29.13 -8.49 -4.85
N GLY A 611 30.14 -9.21 -4.34
CA GLY A 611 31.56 -8.88 -4.44
C GLY A 611 32.04 -8.57 -5.86
N ILE A 612 31.46 -9.21 -6.88
CA ILE A 612 31.85 -9.05 -8.28
C ILE A 612 31.50 -7.64 -8.79
N GLN A 613 30.27 -7.18 -8.59
CA GLN A 613 29.89 -5.82 -8.97
C GLN A 613 30.50 -4.78 -8.01
N ASN A 614 30.63 -5.10 -6.73
CA ASN A 614 31.30 -4.24 -5.75
C ASN A 614 32.74 -3.92 -6.20
N LYS A 615 33.49 -4.95 -6.62
CA LYS A 615 34.84 -4.80 -7.18
C LYS A 615 34.85 -3.99 -8.48
N ALA A 616 33.90 -4.23 -9.39
CA ALA A 616 33.78 -3.44 -10.62
C ALA A 616 33.53 -1.96 -10.33
N PHE A 617 32.64 -1.66 -9.38
CA PHE A 617 32.33 -0.29 -8.98
C PHE A 617 33.51 0.40 -8.29
N TYR A 618 34.24 -0.32 -7.42
CA TYR A 618 35.49 0.16 -6.82
C TYR A 618 36.50 0.56 -7.91
N LEU A 619 36.79 -0.35 -8.85
CA LEU A 619 37.75 -0.12 -9.94
C LEU A 619 37.35 1.08 -10.80
N LEU A 620 36.07 1.18 -11.15
CA LEU A 620 35.54 2.33 -11.88
C LEU A 620 35.75 3.64 -11.09
N SER A 621 35.41 3.63 -9.81
CA SER A 621 35.55 4.79 -8.93
C SER A 621 36.99 5.28 -8.81
N GLN A 622 37.98 4.38 -8.84
CA GLN A 622 39.40 4.77 -8.86
C GLN A 622 39.79 5.53 -10.13
N GLN A 623 39.13 5.27 -11.26
CA GLN A 623 39.45 5.91 -12.54
C GLN A 623 38.71 7.23 -12.77
N ILE A 624 37.43 7.31 -12.40
CA ILE A 624 36.57 8.46 -12.73
C ILE A 624 36.03 9.23 -11.52
N GLY A 625 36.38 8.78 -10.32
CA GLY A 625 35.86 9.29 -9.06
C GLY A 625 34.48 8.73 -8.72
N ILE A 626 34.26 8.48 -7.42
CA ILE A 626 33.04 7.85 -6.89
C ILE A 626 31.75 8.62 -7.24
N THR A 627 31.80 9.95 -7.38
CA THR A 627 30.63 10.75 -7.74
C THR A 627 30.12 10.45 -9.15
N LYS A 628 31.02 10.32 -10.13
CA LYS A 628 30.62 9.97 -11.51
C LYS A 628 30.19 8.50 -11.59
N ALA A 629 30.94 7.62 -10.92
CA ALA A 629 30.58 6.20 -10.84
C ALA A 629 29.19 5.99 -10.23
N ALA A 630 28.85 6.68 -9.14
CA ALA A 630 27.54 6.60 -8.51
C ALA A 630 26.41 7.15 -9.39
N ALA A 631 26.65 8.20 -10.19
CA ALA A 631 25.66 8.69 -11.15
C ALA A 631 25.37 7.66 -12.26
N ILE A 632 26.39 6.92 -12.70
CA ILE A 632 26.25 5.81 -13.65
C ILE A 632 25.46 4.66 -13.00
N ALA A 633 25.81 4.27 -11.78
CA ALA A 633 25.13 3.21 -11.03
C ALA A 633 23.64 3.55 -10.81
N TYR A 634 23.35 4.78 -10.37
CA TYR A 634 21.98 5.23 -10.09
C TYR A 634 21.12 5.20 -11.35
N ARG A 635 21.64 5.72 -12.46
CA ARG A 635 20.93 5.66 -13.74
C ARG A 635 20.73 4.22 -14.23
N THR A 636 21.71 3.35 -14.02
CA THR A 636 21.61 1.93 -14.37
C THR A 636 20.46 1.27 -13.62
N LEU A 637 20.47 1.37 -12.30
CA LEU A 637 19.44 0.83 -11.41
C LEU A 637 18.05 1.40 -11.74
N THR A 638 17.93 2.72 -11.90
CA THR A 638 16.60 3.36 -12.00
C THR A 638 16.02 3.47 -13.39
N THR A 639 16.81 3.23 -14.45
CA THR A 639 16.37 3.44 -15.84
C THR A 639 16.46 2.19 -16.71
N TYR A 640 17.44 1.30 -16.48
CA TYR A 640 17.78 0.25 -17.45
C TYR A 640 17.52 -1.17 -16.96
N LEU A 641 17.69 -1.44 -15.66
CA LEU A 641 17.52 -2.79 -15.13
C LEU A 641 16.04 -3.13 -14.93
N GLY A 642 15.72 -4.41 -15.09
CA GLY A 642 14.44 -5.00 -14.70
C GLY A 642 14.65 -6.11 -13.68
N GLU A 643 13.56 -6.64 -13.15
CA GLU A 643 13.54 -7.48 -11.93
C GLU A 643 14.48 -8.69 -11.95
N ARG A 644 14.76 -9.27 -13.13
CA ARG A 644 15.61 -10.46 -13.31
C ARG A 644 16.99 -10.17 -13.90
N ALA A 645 17.47 -8.92 -13.76
CA ALA A 645 18.73 -8.50 -14.34
C ALA A 645 19.91 -9.39 -13.89
N ARG A 646 20.86 -9.58 -14.80
CA ARG A 646 22.11 -10.34 -14.61
C ARG A 646 23.32 -9.41 -14.60
N PHE A 647 24.50 -9.90 -14.22
CA PHE A 647 25.72 -9.08 -14.28
C PHE A 647 26.02 -8.55 -15.69
N THR A 648 25.69 -9.31 -16.74
CA THR A 648 25.79 -8.85 -18.13
C THR A 648 24.85 -7.67 -18.43
N ASP A 649 23.63 -7.67 -17.86
CA ASP A 649 22.67 -6.57 -18.02
C ASP A 649 23.16 -5.34 -17.27
N SER A 650 23.70 -5.53 -16.06
CA SER A 650 24.30 -4.44 -15.28
C SER A 650 25.49 -3.81 -16.01
N ARG A 651 26.42 -4.60 -16.56
CA ARG A 651 27.51 -4.10 -17.42
C ARG A 651 26.98 -3.22 -18.55
N VAL A 652 26.00 -3.71 -19.32
CA VAL A 652 25.44 -2.98 -20.46
C VAL A 652 24.75 -1.69 -19.97
N GLY A 653 23.98 -1.76 -18.89
CA GLY A 653 23.32 -0.62 -18.28
C GLY A 653 24.29 0.44 -17.77
N PHE A 654 25.41 0.04 -17.15
CA PHE A 654 26.49 0.92 -16.71
C PHE A 654 27.15 1.62 -17.91
N ILE A 655 27.50 0.88 -18.97
CA ILE A 655 28.11 1.46 -20.17
C ILE A 655 27.14 2.44 -20.86
N GLU A 656 25.86 2.09 -20.99
CA GLU A 656 24.88 2.99 -21.62
C GLU A 656 24.58 4.21 -20.74
N SER A 657 24.52 4.04 -19.42
CA SER A 657 24.44 5.16 -18.49
C SER A 657 25.62 6.11 -18.63
N ALA A 658 26.85 5.59 -18.73
CA ALA A 658 28.04 6.38 -18.97
C ALA A 658 27.99 7.11 -20.33
N ASN A 659 27.54 6.44 -21.40
CA ASN A 659 27.36 7.05 -22.72
C ASN A 659 26.33 8.18 -22.70
N LYS A 660 25.22 8.03 -21.97
CA LYS A 660 24.18 9.07 -21.86
C LYS A 660 24.62 10.26 -21.03
N LEU A 661 25.33 10.02 -19.94
CA LEU A 661 25.75 11.08 -19.02
C LEU A 661 26.96 11.86 -19.54
N TYR A 662 27.89 11.19 -20.22
CA TYR A 662 29.21 11.75 -20.56
C TYR A 662 29.55 11.69 -22.06
N GLY A 663 28.69 11.09 -22.89
CA GLY A 663 28.87 10.97 -24.33
C GLY A 663 29.52 9.65 -24.75
N LYS A 664 29.17 9.17 -25.95
CA LYS A 664 29.72 7.92 -26.49
C LYS A 664 31.23 8.04 -26.74
N GLY A 665 32.00 7.09 -26.20
CA GLY A 665 33.46 7.06 -26.34
C GLY A 665 34.23 7.97 -25.38
N SER A 666 33.54 8.55 -24.40
CA SER A 666 34.16 9.28 -23.28
C SER A 666 35.09 8.39 -22.45
N THR A 667 35.91 9.00 -21.60
CA THR A 667 36.71 8.26 -20.63
C THR A 667 35.80 7.46 -19.70
N GLU A 668 34.70 8.03 -19.22
CA GLU A 668 33.75 7.37 -18.34
C GLU A 668 33.17 6.10 -18.95
N ALA A 669 32.77 6.13 -20.22
CA ALA A 669 32.25 4.93 -20.89
C ALA A 669 33.32 3.85 -21.11
N LYS A 670 34.56 4.26 -21.43
CA LYS A 670 35.70 3.34 -21.62
C LYS A 670 36.12 2.68 -20.31
N GLU A 671 36.30 3.47 -19.25
CA GLU A 671 36.70 2.97 -17.94
C GLU A 671 35.60 2.12 -17.30
N THR A 672 34.32 2.42 -17.57
CA THR A 672 33.20 1.57 -17.18
C THR A 672 33.29 0.20 -17.82
N ALA A 673 33.51 0.14 -19.14
CA ALA A 673 33.70 -1.14 -19.83
C ALA A 673 34.96 -1.88 -19.34
N ALA A 674 36.05 -1.16 -19.07
CA ALA A 674 37.29 -1.75 -18.55
C ALA A 674 37.10 -2.36 -17.15
N ALA A 675 36.43 -1.65 -16.23
CA ALA A 675 36.19 -2.12 -14.88
C ALA A 675 35.35 -3.41 -14.83
N TRP A 676 34.26 -3.48 -15.62
CA TRP A 676 33.47 -4.71 -15.74
C TRP A 676 34.25 -5.86 -16.40
N THR A 677 35.13 -5.55 -17.35
CA THR A 677 35.98 -6.57 -18.00
C THR A 677 37.01 -7.12 -17.01
N ALA A 678 37.53 -6.28 -16.12
CA ALA A 678 38.52 -6.67 -15.10
C ALA A 678 37.95 -7.64 -14.05
N VAL A 679 36.63 -7.68 -13.86
CA VAL A 679 35.95 -8.67 -13.01
C VAL A 679 35.37 -9.84 -13.78
N GLY A 680 35.75 -10.00 -15.05
CA GLY A 680 35.40 -11.19 -15.85
C GLY A 680 34.05 -11.15 -16.53
N VAL A 681 33.29 -10.05 -16.43
CA VAL A 681 32.02 -9.86 -17.15
C VAL A 681 32.33 -9.04 -18.39
N ASP A 682 32.70 -9.66 -19.51
CA ASP A 682 33.27 -8.96 -20.68
C ASP A 682 32.30 -8.75 -21.86
N GLY A 683 31.09 -9.32 -21.78
CA GLY A 683 30.04 -9.17 -22.79
C GLY A 683 29.96 -10.32 -23.81
N VAL A 684 30.76 -11.37 -23.64
CA VAL A 684 30.41 -12.68 -24.24
C VAL A 684 29.11 -13.15 -23.59
N TYR A 685 28.18 -13.71 -24.38
CA TYR A 685 26.99 -14.36 -23.81
C TYR A 685 27.46 -15.51 -22.93
N GLU A 686 27.47 -15.26 -21.63
CA GLU A 686 27.69 -16.29 -20.64
C GLU A 686 26.39 -17.08 -20.57
N GLN A 687 26.49 -18.40 -20.77
CA GLN A 687 25.48 -19.31 -20.25
C GLN A 687 25.25 -18.87 -18.80
N PRO A 688 24.00 -18.63 -18.38
CA PRO A 688 23.76 -18.22 -17.01
C PRO A 688 24.48 -19.22 -16.10
N ARG A 689 25.52 -18.76 -15.40
CA ARG A 689 25.97 -19.39 -14.16
C ARG A 689 24.85 -19.14 -13.14
N GLN A 690 23.76 -19.87 -13.40
CA GLN A 690 22.70 -20.29 -12.51
C GLN A 690 22.96 -21.78 -12.26
N ASP A 691 24.21 -22.11 -11.98
CA ASP A 691 24.71 -23.44 -11.62
C ASP A 691 24.01 -23.96 -10.36
N CYS A 692 23.21 -23.12 -9.70
CA CYS A 692 22.01 -23.59 -9.03
C CYS A 692 20.94 -23.99 -10.04
N ALA A 693 21.05 -25.20 -10.59
CA ALA A 693 19.92 -25.94 -11.15
C ALA A 693 18.90 -26.33 -10.05
N CYS A 694 18.64 -25.46 -9.07
CA CYS A 694 17.68 -25.68 -7.99
C CYS A 694 16.22 -25.47 -8.43
N PHE A 695 15.93 -25.24 -9.73
CA PHE A 695 14.54 -25.19 -10.21
C PHE A 695 14.22 -25.87 -11.56
N ALA A 696 15.15 -26.24 -12.45
CA ALA A 696 14.68 -26.67 -13.77
C ALA A 696 15.48 -27.59 -14.71
N ASP A 697 16.77 -27.92 -14.57
CA ASP A 697 17.40 -28.66 -15.70
C ASP A 697 18.29 -29.86 -15.36
N GLU A 698 19.01 -29.92 -14.23
CA GLU A 698 19.75 -31.16 -13.90
C GLU A 698 18.95 -32.15 -13.03
N SER A 699 17.94 -31.70 -12.27
CA SER A 699 16.99 -32.61 -11.60
C SER A 699 15.79 -33.00 -12.48
N LEU A 700 15.43 -32.17 -13.49
CA LEU A 700 14.30 -32.44 -14.38
C LEU A 700 14.64 -33.37 -15.55
N ALA A 701 15.91 -33.71 -15.76
CA ALA A 701 16.33 -34.54 -16.89
C ALA A 701 16.55 -36.04 -16.57
N GLY A 702 16.35 -36.54 -15.33
CA GLY A 702 16.63 -37.97 -15.11
C GLY A 702 16.18 -38.70 -13.85
N SER A 703 15.84 -38.03 -12.74
CA SER A 703 15.37 -38.74 -11.55
C SER A 703 14.49 -37.82 -10.72
N GLY A 704 13.23 -38.21 -10.47
CA GLY A 704 12.33 -37.50 -9.56
C GLY A 704 12.86 -37.48 -8.11
N LEU A 705 11.95 -37.36 -7.13
CA LEU A 705 12.28 -37.45 -5.70
C LEU A 705 12.93 -38.81 -5.32
N ASP A 706 12.99 -39.76 -6.27
CA ASP A 706 13.72 -41.04 -6.26
C ASP A 706 15.27 -40.97 -6.14
N GLY A 707 15.88 -39.78 -6.08
CA GLY A 707 17.34 -39.59 -6.22
C GLY A 707 18.15 -39.16 -4.99
N LEU A 708 17.55 -38.98 -3.81
CA LEU A 708 18.31 -38.55 -2.63
C LEU A 708 19.19 -39.69 -2.09
N ASP A 709 20.51 -39.46 -2.01
CA ASP A 709 21.46 -40.43 -1.45
C ASP A 709 21.12 -40.73 0.03
N PRO A 710 20.69 -41.94 0.38
CA PRO A 710 20.31 -42.29 1.75
C PRO A 710 21.52 -42.37 2.71
N LEU A 711 22.76 -42.31 2.20
CA LEU A 711 23.98 -42.39 2.99
C LEU A 711 24.54 -41.02 3.40
N GLY A 712 23.98 -39.91 2.89
CA GLY A 712 24.37 -38.55 3.27
C GLY A 712 24.11 -37.55 2.15
N PRO A 713 22.88 -37.09 1.98
CA PRO A 713 22.56 -36.15 0.92
C PRO A 713 23.16 -34.78 1.25
N GLY A 714 23.72 -34.11 0.24
CA GLY A 714 24.16 -32.72 0.36
C GLY A 714 22.98 -31.79 0.66
N VAL A 715 23.27 -30.67 1.34
CA VAL A 715 22.25 -29.66 1.70
C VAL A 715 21.43 -29.23 0.49
N ASP A 716 22.10 -28.98 -0.64
CA ASP A 716 21.46 -28.54 -1.88
C ASP A 716 20.51 -29.59 -2.47
N ALA A 717 20.83 -30.88 -2.33
CA ALA A 717 19.99 -31.97 -2.85
C ALA A 717 18.68 -32.08 -2.05
N VAL A 718 18.77 -32.03 -0.71
CA VAL A 718 17.59 -32.05 0.17
C VAL A 718 16.75 -30.79 -0.03
N LEU A 719 17.39 -29.63 -0.16
CA LEU A 719 16.71 -28.37 -0.41
C LEU A 719 15.96 -28.39 -1.76
N ALA A 720 16.61 -28.86 -2.83
CA ALA A 720 15.96 -29.00 -4.13
C ALA A 720 14.73 -29.92 -4.08
N ALA A 721 14.79 -31.01 -3.32
CA ALA A 721 13.64 -31.90 -3.14
C ALA A 721 12.49 -31.25 -2.37
N LEU A 722 12.78 -30.50 -1.30
CA LEU A 722 11.77 -29.75 -0.54
C LEU A 722 11.11 -28.65 -1.39
N LEU A 723 11.89 -27.96 -2.21
CA LEU A 723 11.38 -26.96 -3.15
C LEU A 723 10.49 -27.60 -4.24
N HIS A 724 10.82 -28.80 -4.71
CA HIS A 724 9.94 -29.55 -5.60
C HIS A 724 8.60 -29.89 -4.93
N VAL A 725 8.63 -30.31 -3.65
CA VAL A 725 7.40 -30.56 -2.88
C VAL A 725 6.56 -29.30 -2.73
N ARG A 726 7.18 -28.14 -2.46
CA ARG A 726 6.48 -26.84 -2.44
C ARG A 726 5.82 -26.55 -3.78
N ASP A 727 6.54 -26.74 -4.89
CA ASP A 727 6.02 -26.44 -6.23
C ASP A 727 4.87 -27.37 -6.63
N LEU A 728 4.88 -28.64 -6.21
CA LEU A 728 3.73 -29.55 -6.35
C LEU A 728 2.47 -28.99 -5.69
N PHE A 729 2.60 -28.21 -4.63
CA PHE A 729 1.48 -27.61 -3.91
C PHE A 729 0.99 -26.30 -4.52
N SER A 730 1.83 -25.62 -5.30
CA SER A 730 1.49 -24.33 -5.94
C SER A 730 0.31 -24.42 -6.93
N SER A 731 0.05 -25.60 -7.50
CA SER A 731 -1.05 -25.82 -8.45
C SER A 731 -2.43 -26.03 -7.79
N ALA A 732 -2.48 -26.37 -6.50
CA ALA A 732 -3.73 -26.73 -5.83
C ALA A 732 -4.51 -25.53 -5.24
N ARG A 733 -3.83 -24.40 -4.96
CA ARG A 733 -4.39 -23.11 -4.49
C ARG A 733 -5.52 -23.22 -3.45
N THR A 734 -5.25 -23.81 -2.28
CA THR A 734 -6.22 -23.87 -1.16
C THR A 734 -5.86 -22.91 -0.02
N PRO A 735 -6.82 -22.53 0.85
CA PRO A 735 -6.54 -21.72 2.04
C PRO A 735 -5.44 -22.30 2.94
N ALA A 736 -5.41 -23.61 3.15
CA ALA A 736 -4.36 -24.28 3.93
C ALA A 736 -2.99 -24.11 3.29
N LEU A 737 -2.88 -24.27 1.97
CA LEU A 737 -1.59 -24.12 1.29
C LEU A 737 -1.12 -22.67 1.30
N ALA A 738 -2.00 -21.69 1.13
CA ALA A 738 -1.66 -20.27 1.27
C ALA A 738 -1.19 -19.93 2.69
N TYR A 739 -1.84 -20.52 3.71
CA TYR A 739 -1.41 -20.37 5.10
C TYR A 739 -0.03 -20.98 5.35
N TYR A 740 0.18 -22.22 4.94
CA TYR A 740 1.45 -22.93 5.14
C TYR A 740 2.58 -22.39 4.26
N GLU A 741 2.27 -21.72 3.14
CA GLU A 741 3.23 -20.95 2.36
C GLU A 741 3.79 -19.77 3.18
N VAL A 742 2.94 -19.04 3.92
CA VAL A 742 3.39 -17.99 4.84
C VAL A 742 4.25 -18.57 5.97
N VAL A 743 3.88 -19.72 6.53
CA VAL A 743 4.69 -20.42 7.53
C VAL A 743 6.06 -20.81 6.95
N TYR A 744 6.07 -21.35 5.74
CA TYR A 744 7.28 -21.72 5.02
C TYR A 744 8.18 -20.50 4.76
N VAL A 745 7.64 -19.38 4.30
CA VAL A 745 8.42 -18.15 4.07
C VAL A 745 8.98 -17.58 5.38
N THR A 746 8.23 -17.71 6.48
CA THR A 746 8.60 -17.16 7.79
C THR A 746 9.69 -17.99 8.49
N TYR A 747 9.61 -19.32 8.41
CA TYR A 747 10.48 -20.22 9.18
C TYR A 747 11.37 -21.14 8.34
N GLY A 748 11.22 -21.13 7.01
CA GLY A 748 11.96 -21.99 6.08
C GLY A 748 13.46 -21.78 6.17
N GLN A 749 13.92 -20.53 6.33
CA GLN A 749 15.34 -20.22 6.53
C GLN A 749 15.90 -20.91 7.77
N ARG A 750 15.14 -20.91 8.88
CA ARG A 750 15.57 -21.56 10.11
C ARG A 750 15.66 -23.08 9.95
N ALA A 751 14.72 -23.69 9.24
CA ALA A 751 14.78 -25.13 8.92
C ALA A 751 16.02 -25.45 8.04
N ILE A 752 16.34 -24.58 7.07
CA ILE A 752 17.52 -24.71 6.22
C ILE A 752 18.81 -24.61 7.05
N GLU A 753 18.93 -23.64 7.94
CA GLU A 753 20.09 -23.50 8.85
C GLU A 753 20.32 -24.75 9.69
N LEU A 754 19.24 -25.30 10.28
CA LEU A 754 19.32 -26.48 11.13
C LEU A 754 19.76 -27.71 10.33
N MET A 755 19.16 -27.98 9.17
CA MET A 755 19.59 -29.12 8.35
C MET A 755 20.96 -28.92 7.68
N SER A 756 21.41 -27.68 7.53
CA SER A 756 22.75 -27.38 6.99
C SER A 756 23.85 -27.68 8.00
N THR A 757 23.52 -27.65 9.30
CA THR A 757 24.48 -27.83 10.39
C THR A 757 24.32 -29.16 11.14
N ASP A 758 23.20 -29.88 10.93
CA ASP A 758 22.93 -31.20 11.49
C ASP A 758 22.75 -32.25 10.39
N ASP A 759 23.77 -33.09 10.23
CA ASP A 759 23.83 -34.16 9.23
C ASP A 759 22.75 -35.24 9.44
N GLU A 760 22.38 -35.54 10.68
CA GLU A 760 21.38 -36.56 10.98
C GLU A 760 19.98 -36.02 10.70
N LEU A 761 19.71 -34.76 11.08
CA LEU A 761 18.48 -34.07 10.72
C LEU A 761 18.31 -34.00 9.20
N ARG A 762 19.40 -33.70 8.47
CA ARG A 762 19.38 -33.67 7.00
C ARG A 762 19.03 -35.02 6.37
N LYS A 763 19.61 -36.12 6.87
CA LYS A 763 19.26 -37.48 6.41
C LYS A 763 17.82 -37.83 6.73
N ARG A 764 17.31 -37.44 7.90
CA ARG A 764 15.91 -37.64 8.31
C ARG A 764 14.95 -36.89 7.39
N THR A 765 15.27 -35.65 7.03
CA THR A 765 14.48 -34.87 6.06
C THR A 765 14.43 -35.55 4.69
N ALA A 766 15.57 -36.03 4.19
CA ALA A 766 15.62 -36.75 2.92
C ALA A 766 14.77 -38.04 2.93
N HIS A 767 14.90 -38.83 4.00
CA HIS A 767 14.12 -40.06 4.18
C HIS A 767 12.61 -39.79 4.22
N ALA A 768 12.18 -38.77 4.95
CA ALA A 768 10.78 -38.39 5.03
C ALA A 768 10.23 -37.97 3.67
N VAL A 769 10.96 -37.16 2.90
CA VAL A 769 10.57 -36.75 1.55
C VAL A 769 10.41 -37.95 0.61
N GLN A 770 11.35 -38.91 0.64
CA GLN A 770 11.26 -40.15 -0.14
C GLN A 770 10.06 -41.02 0.28
N THR A 771 9.82 -41.14 1.58
CA THR A 771 8.72 -41.94 2.13
C THR A 771 7.36 -41.38 1.75
N LEU A 772 7.25 -40.04 1.70
CA LEU A 772 6.00 -39.33 1.46
C LEU A 772 5.75 -39.02 -0.02
N GLU A 773 6.78 -39.07 -0.87
CA GLU A 773 6.72 -38.73 -2.30
C GLU A 773 5.45 -39.24 -3.00
N PRO A 774 5.07 -40.54 -2.92
CA PRO A 774 3.94 -41.05 -3.68
C PRO A 774 2.63 -40.36 -3.32
N ALA A 775 2.47 -39.91 -2.08
CA ALA A 775 1.32 -39.13 -1.65
C ALA A 775 1.45 -37.66 -2.09
N LEU A 776 2.63 -37.05 -1.91
CA LEU A 776 2.90 -35.65 -2.22
C LEU A 776 2.64 -35.32 -3.70
N ARG A 777 2.99 -36.22 -4.63
CA ARG A 777 2.73 -36.06 -6.07
C ARG A 777 1.26 -35.98 -6.45
N THR A 778 0.38 -36.49 -5.60
CA THR A 778 -1.06 -36.60 -5.90
C THR A 778 -1.88 -35.44 -5.35
N VAL A 779 -1.27 -34.54 -4.57
CA VAL A 779 -1.94 -33.39 -3.95
C VAL A 779 -2.59 -32.49 -5.00
N GLY A 780 -3.89 -32.24 -4.86
CA GLY A 780 -4.65 -31.38 -5.79
C GLY A 780 -4.90 -31.98 -7.17
N THR A 781 -4.50 -33.23 -7.39
CA THR A 781 -4.76 -33.98 -8.64
C THR A 781 -5.92 -34.96 -8.47
N ALA A 782 -6.44 -35.50 -9.57
CA ALA A 782 -7.48 -36.55 -9.53
C ALA A 782 -7.00 -37.82 -8.81
N ASP A 783 -5.72 -38.17 -8.92
CA ASP A 783 -5.15 -39.34 -8.24
C ASP A 783 -5.17 -39.15 -6.70
N GLY A 784 -5.13 -37.90 -6.23
CA GLY A 784 -5.23 -37.54 -4.81
C GLY A 784 -6.58 -37.86 -4.17
N ASP A 785 -7.62 -38.13 -4.97
CA ASP A 785 -8.91 -38.64 -4.50
C ASP A 785 -8.90 -40.15 -4.23
N SER A 786 -7.81 -40.84 -4.60
CA SER A 786 -7.65 -42.29 -4.43
C SER A 786 -6.44 -42.67 -3.56
N THR A 787 -5.44 -41.79 -3.44
CA THR A 787 -4.29 -41.99 -2.56
C THR A 787 -4.68 -41.75 -1.10
N VAL A 788 -4.52 -42.76 -0.25
CA VAL A 788 -4.89 -42.70 1.17
C VAL A 788 -3.71 -42.25 2.03
N VAL A 789 -3.95 -41.26 2.90
CA VAL A 789 -3.02 -40.84 3.94
C VAL A 789 -2.99 -41.89 5.04
N THR A 790 -1.84 -42.55 5.20
CA THR A 790 -1.66 -43.61 6.20
C THR A 790 -1.17 -43.05 7.53
N GLN A 791 -1.40 -43.80 8.61
CA GLN A 791 -0.87 -43.43 9.93
C GLN A 791 0.67 -43.33 9.90
N ALA A 792 1.35 -44.23 9.18
CA ALA A 792 2.81 -44.22 9.06
C ALA A 792 3.35 -42.95 8.41
N MET A 793 2.65 -42.41 7.40
CA MET A 793 3.02 -41.13 6.77
C MET A 793 2.89 -39.95 7.74
N LEU A 794 1.84 -39.96 8.56
CA LEU A 794 1.58 -38.91 9.55
C LEU A 794 2.57 -38.98 10.72
N ASP A 795 2.95 -40.20 11.12
CA ASP A 795 3.96 -40.43 12.15
C ASP A 795 5.35 -39.98 11.65
N GLU A 796 5.73 -40.30 10.41
CA GLU A 796 6.98 -39.83 9.80
C GLU A 796 7.06 -38.29 9.75
N LEU A 797 5.98 -37.62 9.35
CA LEU A 797 5.91 -36.15 9.37
C LEU A 797 6.02 -35.58 10.79
N ARG A 798 5.33 -36.19 11.75
CA ARG A 798 5.34 -35.76 13.15
C ARG A 798 6.73 -35.90 13.76
N ASP A 799 7.38 -37.04 13.52
CA ASP A 799 8.72 -37.32 14.02
C ASP A 799 9.73 -36.35 13.40
N LEU A 800 9.67 -36.12 12.08
CA LEU A 800 10.52 -35.13 11.41
C LEU A 800 10.37 -33.73 12.02
N PHE A 801 9.14 -33.25 12.19
CA PHE A 801 8.90 -31.93 12.78
C PHE A 801 9.36 -31.87 14.24
N THR A 802 9.22 -32.97 14.99
CA THR A 802 9.73 -33.07 16.36
C THR A 802 11.26 -33.00 16.38
N ASP A 803 11.94 -33.65 15.44
CA ASP A 803 13.39 -33.59 15.27
C ASP A 803 13.85 -32.15 14.94
N TYR A 804 13.14 -31.43 14.06
CA TYR A 804 13.38 -30.01 13.80
C TYR A 804 13.15 -29.11 15.02
N ALA A 805 12.11 -29.36 15.80
CA ALA A 805 11.84 -28.62 17.03
C ALA A 805 12.95 -28.84 18.08
N ALA A 806 13.41 -30.09 18.23
CA ALA A 806 14.51 -30.43 19.11
C ALA A 806 15.84 -29.78 18.65
N ALA A 807 16.12 -29.82 17.34
CA ALA A 807 17.30 -29.18 16.76
C ALA A 807 17.26 -27.66 16.93
N ASP A 808 16.10 -27.02 16.76
CA ASP A 808 15.95 -25.58 16.99
C ASP A 808 16.27 -25.20 18.44
N VAL A 809 15.73 -25.95 19.41
CA VAL A 809 16.02 -25.76 20.84
C VAL A 809 17.51 -25.99 21.14
N ALA A 810 18.10 -27.06 20.58
CA ALA A 810 19.51 -27.40 20.79
C ALA A 810 20.46 -26.35 20.20
N ALA A 811 20.11 -25.76 19.05
CA ALA A 811 20.83 -24.66 18.42
C ALA A 811 20.59 -23.30 19.09
N GLY A 812 20.04 -23.29 20.31
CA GLY A 812 19.79 -22.08 21.08
C GLY A 812 18.62 -21.24 20.56
N GLY A 813 17.76 -21.79 19.68
CA GLY A 813 16.52 -21.24 19.15
C GLY A 813 15.31 -21.49 20.05
N GLY A 814 14.11 -21.61 19.49
CA GLY A 814 12.88 -21.92 20.25
C GLY A 814 11.58 -21.41 19.63
N GLY A 815 11.64 -20.32 18.84
CA GLY A 815 10.45 -19.78 18.17
C GLY A 815 9.95 -20.67 17.04
N PHE A 816 10.85 -21.36 16.33
CA PHE A 816 10.47 -22.33 15.32
C PHE A 816 9.94 -23.61 15.97
N ALA A 817 10.56 -24.07 17.06
CA ALA A 817 10.04 -25.18 17.87
C ALA A 817 8.63 -24.92 18.42
N GLU A 818 8.38 -23.73 18.96
CA GLU A 818 7.04 -23.33 19.44
C GLU A 818 6.03 -23.34 18.28
N ARG A 819 6.43 -22.78 17.13
CA ARG A 819 5.56 -22.78 15.96
C ARG A 819 5.23 -24.18 15.46
N ILE A 820 6.22 -25.07 15.40
CA ILE A 820 6.01 -26.47 15.05
C ILE A 820 4.97 -27.11 15.98
N GLY A 821 5.07 -26.87 17.29
CA GLY A 821 4.08 -27.37 18.26
C GLY A 821 2.68 -26.86 17.96
N GLN A 822 2.53 -25.55 17.71
CA GLN A 822 1.24 -24.94 17.35
C GLN A 822 0.65 -25.54 16.06
N GLU A 823 1.49 -25.81 15.05
CA GLU A 823 1.04 -26.38 13.78
C GLU A 823 0.69 -27.86 13.87
N LEU A 824 1.42 -28.66 14.66
CA LEU A 824 1.06 -30.05 14.92
C LEU A 824 -0.29 -30.16 15.62
N ASP A 825 -0.56 -29.28 16.59
CA ASP A 825 -1.86 -29.18 17.27
C ASP A 825 -2.97 -28.70 16.33
N ARG A 826 -2.68 -27.70 15.49
CA ARG A 826 -3.64 -27.18 14.51
C ARG A 826 -4.00 -28.26 13.49
N ALA A 827 -3.00 -28.93 12.93
CA ALA A 827 -3.19 -29.88 11.85
C ALA A 827 -4.00 -31.10 12.28
N ALA A 828 -3.91 -31.52 13.56
CA ALA A 828 -4.67 -32.67 14.09
C ALA A 828 -4.50 -33.93 13.21
N PHE A 829 -3.24 -34.34 13.02
CA PHE A 829 -2.85 -35.49 12.18
C PHE A 829 -3.61 -36.78 12.51
N ASP A 830 -3.97 -37.01 13.77
CA ASP A 830 -4.78 -38.15 14.22
C ASP A 830 -6.14 -38.25 13.52
N GLN A 831 -6.68 -37.13 13.02
CA GLN A 831 -7.94 -37.10 12.29
C GLN A 831 -7.77 -37.23 10.77
N MET A 832 -6.54 -37.27 10.26
CA MET A 832 -6.27 -37.39 8.82
C MET A 832 -6.05 -38.83 8.36
N ALA A 833 -5.71 -39.75 9.27
CA ALA A 833 -5.48 -41.14 8.91
C ALA A 833 -6.72 -41.77 8.26
N GLY A 834 -6.53 -42.41 7.11
CA GLY A 834 -7.61 -43.03 6.35
C GLY A 834 -8.40 -42.08 5.46
N LYS A 835 -8.10 -40.76 5.46
CA LYS A 835 -8.58 -39.84 4.44
C LYS A 835 -7.76 -39.98 3.16
N THR A 836 -8.35 -39.62 2.03
CA THR A 836 -7.58 -39.43 0.80
C THR A 836 -6.73 -38.16 0.92
N VAL A 837 -5.68 -38.03 0.10
CA VAL A 837 -4.79 -36.86 0.11
C VAL A 837 -5.58 -35.56 -0.05
N ASN A 838 -6.53 -35.49 -0.99
CA ASN A 838 -7.37 -34.30 -1.18
C ASN A 838 -8.37 -34.09 -0.03
N GLN A 839 -8.86 -35.16 0.61
CA GLN A 839 -9.70 -35.04 1.82
C GLN A 839 -8.91 -34.57 3.04
N ALA A 840 -7.65 -34.95 3.17
CA ALA A 840 -6.75 -34.45 4.20
C ALA A 840 -6.42 -32.97 3.98
N LEU A 841 -6.20 -32.57 2.71
CA LEU A 841 -6.02 -31.17 2.33
C LEU A 841 -7.27 -30.32 2.64
N ALA A 842 -8.45 -30.79 2.24
CA ALA A 842 -9.71 -30.12 2.56
C ALA A 842 -9.98 -30.07 4.08
N PHE A 843 -9.52 -31.08 4.82
CA PHE A 843 -9.58 -31.04 6.29
C PHE A 843 -8.67 -29.94 6.84
N LEU A 844 -7.43 -29.81 6.36
CA LEU A 844 -6.53 -28.72 6.73
C LEU A 844 -7.11 -27.33 6.43
N ASP A 845 -7.85 -27.16 5.33
CA ASP A 845 -8.52 -25.88 5.02
C ASP A 845 -9.48 -25.45 6.14
N THR A 846 -10.11 -26.40 6.83
CA THR A 846 -10.99 -26.12 7.99
C THR A 846 -10.23 -25.71 9.25
N ARG A 847 -8.91 -25.87 9.27
CA ARG A 847 -8.04 -25.65 10.45
C ARG A 847 -7.26 -24.34 10.38
N VAL A 848 -7.15 -23.73 9.21
CA VAL A 848 -6.36 -22.49 8.98
C VAL A 848 -7.21 -21.22 8.93
N GLY A 849 -8.51 -21.32 9.17
CA GLY A 849 -9.49 -20.22 9.13
C GLY A 849 -9.42 -19.23 10.29
#